data_AF-R7CGV9-F1
#
_entry.id   AF-R7CGV9-F1
#
_cell.length_a   1.000
_cell.length_b   1.000
_cell.length_c   1.000
_cell.angle_alpha   90.00
_cell.angle_beta   90.00
_cell.angle_gamma   90.00
#
_symmetry.space_group_name_H-M   'P 1'
#
loop_
_entity.id
_entity.type
_entity.pdbx_description
1 polymer ?
#
loop_
_entity_poly.entity_id
_entity_poly.type
_entity_poly.pdbx_seq_one_letter_code
_entity_poly.pdbx_strand_id
1 'polypeptide(L)'
;MNAKNAEVASRQAHDIQNAQHDKQTQDSHVNYNASQNHQASLRTGVDSFRDRSSRSSDGMRSARNTADPYTLDSRSLQGKDQYFQSSLEVSSTRDRISRDQRWYSSGSELSDARYPAHQSSRRTLRGNRALRSQDYLRSRDDYDDIGLHDFASNDPLEPKTKEFSEDHRYMSKNANSPKDAESLRAARPSRGIDPYAARSSRAAASRVSASRDAITSQAATSDNASASQVAASHATAASRTASSDASLHSARTKSSQESPKDARKLGKSYLPGLDGLRCIAVLAVLLYHISPNQFIGGYIGVDLFFVISGFLITYRNLQNIQNPNKKFTLKNFWLRRARRLIPALVLCVLVCVPLGAIIYPDILVGAFRQVAGALTYSSNWVEIIHGSNYFDQANPQLFKNFWSLAVEEQFYIIWPPLMLLLLSRKLKNSQMITIVATVAVLSMVLMGVLAAPDNYTRVYYGTDTHCFGLAMGIIFAFIWNKEKGSLSKEWISSQRWTPALAPVGLIGFALIVLLVPDTAAFTYPFGLVLGSLFSLFLVASVIIGPNTLFTRVMELAPLRWIGVRSYGIYLWHWPMLVFGRILIPTALGTPQNVAVDALFALISFVAADLSYRFVEEPLRKDGFIESLKKLIDRAREGVVGRAQAGVCAVIIIATVVSVATAPEKTQLQLQIEQQQAQQAHQAQEAQQNQTASEDGSQESSAIPNYDEAQMTGIPEGETITAIGDSLISGNSIGFEEEFEGINFLAEPSRQWAQGVDVVKVGIEQGLVRQNVIVDFGTNGGAKDEAAVRELLDTLGPDRRILLYNIYSPSSFVDASNELYAKLADEYPNVYLVDWNAVAKNHPEYLDSDRTHTTIKGQNAFVAAAKKVFEES
;
A
#
# COMPACT_ATOMS: atom_id res chain seq x y z
N MET A 1 72.40 16.48 -10.96
CA MET A 1 71.14 17.23 -10.77
C MET A 1 69.92 16.31 -10.63
N ASN A 2 69.95 15.04 -11.09
CA ASN A 2 68.77 14.16 -11.04
C ASN A 2 68.57 13.34 -9.74
N ALA A 3 69.61 13.08 -8.94
CA ALA A 3 69.44 12.36 -7.66
C ALA A 3 68.81 13.23 -6.56
N LYS A 4 69.12 14.53 -6.54
CA LYS A 4 68.61 15.47 -5.53
C LYS A 4 67.12 15.80 -5.71
N ASN A 5 66.61 15.71 -6.94
CA ASN A 5 65.19 15.95 -7.23
C ASN A 5 64.32 14.72 -6.90
N ALA A 6 64.86 13.50 -7.05
CA ALA A 6 64.18 12.28 -6.64
C ALA A 6 64.05 12.17 -5.11
N GLU A 7 65.10 12.58 -4.37
CA GLU A 7 65.07 12.60 -2.91
C GLU A 7 64.10 13.65 -2.34
N VAL A 8 63.96 14.81 -3.01
CA VAL A 8 63.00 15.84 -2.64
C VAL A 8 61.56 15.42 -2.96
N ALA A 9 61.33 14.74 -4.09
CA ALA A 9 60.00 14.22 -4.46
C ALA A 9 59.57 13.07 -3.53
N SER A 10 60.49 12.18 -3.13
CA SER A 10 60.23 11.11 -2.16
C SER A 10 59.90 11.65 -0.77
N ARG A 11 60.62 12.69 -0.32
CA ARG A 11 60.30 13.38 0.95
C ARG A 11 58.96 14.10 0.90
N GLN A 12 58.63 14.78 -0.20
CA GLN A 12 57.31 15.39 -0.38
C GLN A 12 56.18 14.37 -0.40
N ALA A 13 56.37 13.22 -1.05
CA ALA A 13 55.37 12.15 -1.04
C ALA A 13 55.17 11.57 0.38
N HIS A 14 56.25 11.38 1.12
CA HIS A 14 56.20 10.89 2.50
C HIS A 14 55.56 11.91 3.47
N ASP A 15 55.79 13.20 3.27
CA ASP A 15 55.16 14.27 4.06
C ASP A 15 53.66 14.41 3.75
N ILE A 16 53.25 14.19 2.49
CA ILE A 16 51.83 14.18 2.09
C ILE A 16 51.10 12.97 2.69
N GLN A 17 51.73 11.80 2.70
CA GLN A 17 51.17 10.59 3.30
C GLN A 17 51.02 10.72 4.82
N ASN A 18 52.02 11.30 5.49
CA ASN A 18 51.93 11.59 6.93
C ASN A 18 50.86 12.65 7.24
N ALA A 19 50.72 13.69 6.41
CA ALA A 19 49.67 14.69 6.57
C ALA A 19 48.25 14.13 6.34
N GLN A 20 48.09 13.16 5.43
CA GLN A 20 46.83 12.45 5.22
C GLN A 20 46.50 11.50 6.38
N HIS A 21 47.52 10.83 6.92
CA HIS A 21 47.37 9.95 8.08
C HIS A 21 47.02 10.76 9.35
N ASP A 22 47.70 11.88 9.59
CA ASP A 22 47.36 12.78 10.70
C ASP A 22 45.95 13.35 10.57
N LYS A 23 45.49 13.66 9.35
CA LYS A 23 44.12 14.15 9.11
C LYS A 23 43.06 13.06 9.34
N GLN A 24 43.32 11.81 8.93
CA GLN A 24 42.47 10.65 9.26
C GLN A 24 42.45 10.36 10.77
N THR A 25 43.58 10.56 11.46
CA THR A 25 43.68 10.36 12.91
C THR A 25 42.97 11.49 13.68
N GLN A 26 42.99 12.72 13.15
CA GLN A 26 42.27 13.86 13.72
C GLN A 26 40.75 13.74 13.51
N ASP A 27 40.30 13.29 12.34
CA ASP A 27 38.88 13.07 12.04
C ASP A 27 38.29 11.89 12.83
N SER A 28 39.08 10.85 13.09
CA SER A 28 38.69 9.75 13.98
C SER A 28 38.67 10.16 15.46
N HIS A 29 39.56 11.06 15.91
CA HIS A 29 39.50 11.64 17.26
C HIS A 29 38.35 12.65 17.45
N VAL A 30 37.93 13.37 16.41
CA VAL A 30 36.75 14.26 16.45
C VAL A 30 35.45 13.44 16.49
N ASN A 31 35.38 12.32 15.76
CA ASN A 31 34.22 11.42 15.80
C ASN A 31 34.15 10.59 17.11
N TYR A 32 35.28 10.22 17.70
CA TYR A 32 35.29 9.53 19.00
C TYR A 32 34.87 10.46 20.16
N ASN A 33 35.30 11.73 20.16
CA ASN A 33 34.88 12.72 21.16
C ASN A 33 33.44 13.24 20.98
N ALA A 34 32.89 13.22 19.76
CA ALA A 34 31.48 13.50 19.52
C ALA A 34 30.55 12.40 20.10
N SER A 35 31.00 11.14 20.08
CA SER A 35 30.25 10.01 20.66
C SER A 35 30.24 10.01 22.20
N GLN A 36 31.34 10.46 22.84
CA GLN A 36 31.44 10.58 24.30
C GLN A 36 30.69 11.81 24.86
N ASN A 37 30.69 12.94 24.14
CA ASN A 37 29.95 14.14 24.57
C ASN A 37 28.42 14.03 24.40
N HIS A 38 27.93 13.07 23.61
CA HIS A 38 26.50 12.78 23.51
C HIS A 38 25.98 11.89 24.65
N GLN A 39 26.86 11.12 25.32
CA GLN A 39 26.49 10.32 26.50
C GLN A 39 26.60 11.10 27.83
N ALA A 40 27.31 12.23 27.86
CA ALA A 40 27.43 13.07 29.07
C ALA A 40 26.36 14.17 29.20
N SER A 41 25.65 14.55 28.13
CA SER A 41 24.64 15.63 28.17
C SER A 41 23.23 15.18 28.58
N LEU A 42 23.00 13.88 28.80
CA LEU A 42 21.73 13.31 29.28
C LEU A 42 21.70 13.05 30.80
N ARG A 43 22.71 13.53 31.55
CA ARG A 43 22.81 13.36 33.01
C ARG A 43 23.12 14.64 33.80
N THR A 44 22.77 15.84 33.34
CA THR A 44 22.72 17.03 34.22
C THR A 44 21.80 18.09 33.63
N GLY A 45 20.72 18.43 34.32
CA GLY A 45 19.80 19.48 33.88
C GLY A 45 18.52 19.61 34.71
N VAL A 46 18.64 19.47 36.03
CA VAL A 46 17.67 20.03 36.98
C VAL A 46 18.34 21.29 37.54
N ASP A 47 17.55 22.36 37.66
CA ASP A 47 17.88 23.67 38.22
C ASP A 47 18.63 24.66 37.31
N SER A 48 17.88 25.54 36.64
CA SER A 48 17.80 26.95 37.07
C SER A 48 16.94 27.81 36.14
N PHE A 49 15.86 28.33 36.72
CA PHE A 49 15.07 29.45 36.24
C PHE A 49 15.75 30.74 36.70
N ARG A 50 16.04 31.69 35.79
CA ARG A 50 15.67 33.13 35.87
C ARG A 50 16.51 34.02 34.96
N ASP A 51 15.76 34.94 34.37
CA ASP A 51 16.09 36.35 34.13
C ASP A 51 16.67 36.82 32.77
N ARG A 52 15.95 37.83 32.26
CA ARG A 52 16.34 39.00 31.46
C ARG A 52 16.04 39.05 29.96
N SER A 53 14.98 39.82 29.74
CA SER A 53 14.62 40.72 28.66
C SER A 53 15.74 41.52 27.95
N SER A 54 15.40 41.89 26.71
CA SER A 54 15.74 43.11 25.96
C SER A 54 17.15 43.25 25.37
N ARG A 55 17.26 43.32 24.04
CA ARG A 55 17.47 44.58 23.29
C ARG A 55 17.59 44.37 21.78
N SER A 56 17.39 45.48 21.10
CA SER A 56 17.18 45.76 19.69
C SER A 56 18.46 45.93 18.87
N SER A 57 18.29 45.71 17.55
CA SER A 57 18.77 46.51 16.40
C SER A 57 20.26 46.80 16.14
N ASP A 58 20.52 47.04 14.85
CA ASP A 58 21.72 47.51 14.14
C ASP A 58 22.69 46.38 13.74
N GLY A 59 23.08 46.16 12.48
CA GLY A 59 23.05 47.00 11.28
C GLY A 59 24.46 47.41 10.90
N MET A 60 25.12 46.72 9.96
CA MET A 60 26.13 47.35 9.07
C MET A 60 26.52 46.42 7.89
N ARG A 61 26.60 47.05 6.71
CA ARG A 61 27.08 46.54 5.42
C ARG A 61 28.62 46.52 5.35
N SER A 62 29.17 45.66 4.46
CA SER A 62 30.00 46.07 3.29
C SER A 62 31.03 45.00 2.89
N ALA A 63 30.95 44.47 1.65
CA ALA A 63 31.94 44.69 0.58
C ALA A 63 31.67 43.77 -0.64
N ARG A 64 31.85 44.34 -1.85
CA ARG A 64 31.65 43.78 -3.19
C ARG A 64 32.98 43.24 -3.78
N ASN A 65 32.89 42.32 -4.75
CA ASN A 65 33.48 42.43 -6.11
C ASN A 65 33.18 41.15 -6.94
N THR A 66 32.36 41.20 -8.01
CA THR A 66 32.65 41.43 -9.45
C THR A 66 33.25 40.23 -10.20
N ALA A 67 32.51 39.66 -11.17
CA ALA A 67 32.80 39.74 -12.62
C ALA A 67 31.99 38.70 -13.42
N ASP A 68 31.18 39.20 -14.37
CA ASP A 68 30.74 38.54 -15.61
C ASP A 68 31.63 39.08 -16.74
N PRO A 69 31.91 38.37 -17.85
CA PRO A 69 31.13 38.66 -19.08
C PRO A 69 31.09 37.58 -20.20
N TYR A 70 29.99 37.56 -20.98
CA TYR A 70 29.89 37.77 -22.46
C TYR A 70 28.81 36.94 -23.19
N THR A 71 28.08 37.65 -24.06
CA THR A 71 27.06 37.23 -25.03
C THR A 71 27.52 37.49 -26.48
N LEU A 72 26.80 36.87 -27.43
CA LEU A 72 26.74 37.03 -28.92
C LEU A 72 27.51 35.89 -29.65
N ASP A 73 27.00 35.26 -30.70
CA ASP A 73 26.27 35.81 -31.85
C ASP A 73 25.52 34.73 -32.66
N SER A 74 24.64 35.18 -33.57
CA SER A 74 23.80 34.40 -34.50
C SER A 74 24.20 34.70 -35.95
N ARG A 75 24.25 33.69 -36.85
CA ARG A 75 23.73 33.69 -38.26
C ARG A 75 24.28 32.58 -39.18
N SER A 76 23.32 31.83 -39.76
CA SER A 76 23.14 31.36 -41.17
C SER A 76 24.19 30.53 -41.93
N LEU A 77 23.76 29.36 -42.45
CA LEU A 77 23.55 28.99 -43.88
C LEU A 77 23.28 27.45 -43.97
N GLN A 78 22.05 26.99 -44.28
CA GLN A 78 21.46 26.67 -45.60
C GLN A 78 21.82 25.30 -46.21
N GLY A 79 20.79 24.43 -46.32
CA GLY A 79 20.47 23.69 -47.56
C GLY A 79 20.44 22.16 -47.53
N LYS A 80 19.25 21.54 -47.46
CA LYS A 80 18.56 20.92 -48.62
C LYS A 80 17.19 20.30 -48.27
N ASP A 81 16.25 20.55 -49.18
CA ASP A 81 14.84 20.12 -49.28
C ASP A 81 14.69 18.59 -49.49
N GLN A 82 13.53 17.90 -49.53
CA GLN A 82 12.27 18.21 -50.23
C GLN A 82 11.25 17.04 -50.09
N TYR A 83 9.93 17.33 -50.02
CA TYR A 83 8.76 16.73 -50.75
C TYR A 83 7.39 16.66 -49.99
N PHE A 84 6.44 17.51 -50.47
CA PHE A 84 4.95 17.45 -50.60
C PHE A 84 4.02 17.56 -49.35
N GLN A 85 3.22 18.62 -49.12
CA GLN A 85 2.05 19.24 -49.85
C GLN A 85 0.88 18.27 -50.12
N SER A 86 -0.41 18.58 -49.98
CA SER A 86 -1.25 19.79 -49.79
C SER A 86 -2.68 19.32 -49.40
N SER A 87 -3.61 20.08 -48.80
CA SER A 87 -4.42 21.14 -49.44
C SER A 87 -5.41 21.75 -48.44
N LEU A 88 -5.60 23.08 -48.55
CA LEU A 88 -6.65 23.92 -47.96
C LEU A 88 -7.48 24.47 -49.13
N GLU A 89 -8.80 24.60 -48.96
CA GLU A 89 -9.64 25.42 -49.83
C GLU A 89 -10.60 26.30 -49.02
N VAL A 90 -10.75 27.54 -49.48
CA VAL A 90 -11.60 28.62 -48.96
C VAL A 90 -12.50 29.10 -50.10
N SER A 91 -13.79 29.34 -49.83
CA SER A 91 -14.70 30.20 -50.63
C SER A 91 -16.02 30.35 -49.85
N SER A 92 -16.33 31.50 -49.23
CA SER A 92 -16.99 32.72 -49.73
C SER A 92 -18.53 32.64 -49.86
N THR A 93 -19.27 33.49 -49.11
CA THR A 93 -20.33 34.40 -49.63
C THR A 93 -20.98 35.26 -48.52
N ARG A 94 -21.17 36.55 -48.83
CA ARG A 94 -22.05 37.54 -48.15
C ARG A 94 -23.45 37.46 -48.77
N ASP A 95 -24.52 37.66 -47.99
CA ASP A 95 -25.41 38.85 -48.04
C ASP A 95 -26.81 38.65 -47.37
N ARG A 96 -27.27 39.75 -46.73
CA ARG A 96 -28.63 40.34 -46.74
C ARG A 96 -29.76 40.00 -45.72
N ILE A 97 -30.38 41.13 -45.29
CA ILE A 97 -31.76 41.40 -44.76
C ILE A 97 -31.93 41.18 -43.24
N SER A 98 -31.98 42.18 -42.36
CA SER A 98 -32.79 43.40 -42.16
C SER A 98 -34.14 43.20 -41.44
N ARG A 99 -34.38 44.13 -40.49
CA ARG A 99 -35.64 44.65 -39.93
C ARG A 99 -36.28 44.05 -38.65
N ASP A 100 -36.26 44.94 -37.64
CA ASP A 100 -37.38 45.46 -36.82
C ASP A 100 -37.20 45.26 -35.30
N GLN A 101 -36.75 46.26 -34.53
CA GLN A 101 -37.43 47.47 -34.03
C GLN A 101 -38.67 47.23 -33.13
N ARG A 102 -38.46 47.47 -31.81
CA ARG A 102 -38.97 48.65 -31.04
C ARG A 102 -40.10 48.42 -30.00
N TRP A 103 -39.94 49.15 -28.87
CA TRP A 103 -40.89 49.54 -27.78
C TRP A 103 -41.16 48.51 -26.66
N TYR A 104 -41.26 48.86 -25.36
CA TYR A 104 -41.61 50.14 -24.69
C TYR A 104 -40.80 50.38 -23.41
N SER A 105 -40.68 51.66 -23.06
CA SER A 105 -40.04 52.27 -21.88
C SER A 105 -41.03 52.60 -20.75
N SER A 106 -40.46 52.81 -19.55
CA SER A 106 -40.72 53.92 -18.58
C SER A 106 -42.06 54.11 -17.83
N GLY A 107 -41.91 54.46 -16.54
CA GLY A 107 -42.83 55.25 -15.69
C GLY A 107 -43.66 54.41 -14.72
N SER A 108 -43.92 54.74 -13.45
CA SER A 108 -43.82 55.97 -12.65
C SER A 108 -44.16 55.57 -11.18
N GLU A 109 -43.36 55.96 -10.18
CA GLU A 109 -43.67 56.96 -9.14
C GLU A 109 -44.55 56.58 -7.92
N LEU A 110 -44.04 57.01 -6.74
CA LEU A 110 -44.71 57.51 -5.53
C LEU A 110 -45.44 56.54 -4.56
N SER A 111 -44.86 56.34 -3.36
CA SER A 111 -45.12 57.18 -2.16
C SER A 111 -44.76 56.49 -0.82
N ASP A 112 -43.99 57.21 -0.01
CA ASP A 112 -44.00 57.37 1.46
C ASP A 112 -44.25 56.19 2.43
N ALA A 113 -43.27 55.94 3.31
CA ALA A 113 -43.40 56.27 4.75
C ALA A 113 -42.11 55.98 5.57
N ARG A 114 -41.44 57.08 5.97
CA ARG A 114 -40.85 57.41 7.29
C ARG A 114 -40.01 56.40 8.10
N TYR A 115 -38.72 56.75 8.24
CA TYR A 115 -37.80 56.55 9.40
C TYR A 115 -38.36 57.20 10.71
N PRO A 116 -37.84 56.96 11.95
CA PRO A 116 -36.39 56.83 12.26
C PRO A 116 -35.95 55.88 13.40
N ALA A 117 -34.62 55.83 13.51
CA ALA A 117 -33.77 55.18 14.50
C ALA A 117 -33.94 55.68 15.94
N HIS A 118 -33.47 54.88 16.92
CA HIS A 118 -32.95 55.39 18.19
C HIS A 118 -31.74 54.57 18.67
N GLN A 119 -30.66 55.28 18.96
CA GLN A 119 -29.43 54.85 19.65
C GLN A 119 -29.49 55.17 21.15
N SER A 120 -28.65 54.44 21.91
CA SER A 120 -28.09 54.73 23.25
C SER A 120 -29.05 54.55 24.45
N SER A 121 -28.68 54.02 25.62
CA SER A 121 -27.42 54.15 26.37
C SER A 121 -27.35 53.18 27.57
N ARG A 122 -26.14 53.10 28.16
CA ARG A 122 -25.63 52.21 29.23
C ARG A 122 -26.19 52.48 30.64
N ARG A 123 -26.15 51.45 31.51
CA ARG A 123 -25.72 51.47 32.94
C ARG A 123 -25.66 50.02 33.49
N THR A 124 -24.49 49.39 33.64
CA THR A 124 -23.63 49.29 34.85
C THR A 124 -24.35 48.97 36.17
N LEU A 125 -24.03 47.81 36.76
CA LEU A 125 -23.79 47.61 38.20
C LEU A 125 -22.81 46.43 38.42
N ARG A 126 -21.62 46.78 38.95
CA ARG A 126 -20.73 45.94 39.78
C ARG A 126 -21.46 45.63 41.10
N GLY A 127 -21.18 44.61 41.92
CA GLY A 127 -20.07 43.68 42.06
C GLY A 127 -20.16 42.99 43.43
N ASN A 128 -19.06 42.35 43.86
CA ASN A 128 -18.78 41.64 45.13
C ASN A 128 -19.26 40.18 45.21
N ARG A 129 -18.51 39.21 45.74
CA ARG A 129 -17.16 39.17 46.35
C ARG A 129 -16.71 37.71 46.37
N ALA A 130 -15.41 37.49 46.19
CA ALA A 130 -14.72 36.25 46.55
C ALA A 130 -14.58 36.10 48.07
N LEU A 131 -14.42 34.88 48.58
CA LEU A 131 -13.55 34.55 49.72
C LEU A 131 -13.23 33.03 49.75
N ARG A 132 -11.95 32.75 50.03
CA ARG A 132 -11.28 31.45 50.23
C ARG A 132 -11.52 30.91 51.64
N SER A 133 -11.34 29.59 51.84
CA SER A 133 -10.57 28.88 52.91
C SER A 133 -11.08 27.42 52.98
N GLN A 134 -10.23 26.42 52.68
CA GLN A 134 -9.26 25.70 53.52
C GLN A 134 -9.85 24.55 54.37
N ASP A 135 -9.33 23.36 54.08
CA ASP A 135 -8.85 22.29 54.97
C ASP A 135 -9.76 21.75 56.09
N TYR A 136 -10.06 20.44 56.04
CA TYR A 136 -9.84 19.53 57.18
C TYR A 136 -9.68 18.07 56.72
N LEU A 137 -8.62 17.44 57.25
CA LEU A 137 -8.19 16.04 57.11
C LEU A 137 -8.79 15.14 58.21
N ARG A 138 -8.68 13.81 58.01
CA ARG A 138 -8.82 12.67 58.96
C ARG A 138 -10.26 12.31 59.38
N SER A 139 -10.65 11.06 59.65
CA SER A 139 -10.02 9.74 59.86
C SER A 139 -11.05 8.66 59.45
N ARG A 140 -10.70 7.54 58.80
CA ARG A 140 -10.09 6.30 59.33
C ARG A 140 -11.02 5.50 60.26
N ASP A 141 -11.38 4.31 59.76
CA ASP A 141 -11.57 2.97 60.36
C ASP A 141 -12.44 2.79 61.61
N ASP A 142 -13.45 1.91 61.50
CA ASP A 142 -13.74 0.73 62.36
C ASP A 142 -15.05 0.07 61.86
N TYR A 143 -15.05 -1.17 61.37
CA TYR A 143 -14.96 -2.51 62.01
C TYR A 143 -16.27 -3.04 62.59
N ASP A 144 -16.48 -4.34 62.30
CA ASP A 144 -17.31 -5.36 62.94
C ASP A 144 -18.85 -5.36 62.70
N ASP A 145 -19.56 -6.49 62.59
CA ASP A 145 -19.27 -7.93 62.41
C ASP A 145 -20.66 -8.64 62.32
N ILE A 146 -20.67 -9.95 62.13
CA ILE A 146 -21.69 -10.96 62.53
C ILE A 146 -22.81 -11.36 61.53
N GLY A 147 -22.76 -12.63 61.11
CA GLY A 147 -23.87 -13.60 61.25
C GLY A 147 -24.47 -14.15 59.96
N LEU A 148 -23.97 -15.27 59.41
CA LEU A 148 -24.41 -16.68 59.66
C LEU A 148 -25.74 -17.08 59.00
N HIS A 149 -25.66 -18.03 58.04
CA HIS A 149 -26.40 -19.30 58.11
C HIS A 149 -25.78 -20.37 57.20
N ASP A 150 -25.40 -21.47 57.84
CA ASP A 150 -24.90 -22.77 57.34
C ASP A 150 -26.00 -23.65 56.70
N PHE A 151 -25.57 -24.60 55.85
CA PHE A 151 -25.65 -26.07 56.00
C PHE A 151 -25.13 -26.74 54.69
N ALA A 152 -23.87 -27.24 54.65
CA ALA A 152 -23.40 -28.64 54.91
C ALA A 152 -23.41 -29.54 53.65
N SER A 153 -22.28 -29.89 52.99
CA SER A 153 -21.14 -30.80 53.33
C SER A 153 -21.44 -32.30 53.04
N ASN A 154 -20.59 -33.11 52.36
CA ASN A 154 -19.24 -33.58 52.72
C ASN A 154 -18.41 -34.12 51.49
N ASP A 155 -17.25 -33.51 51.21
CA ASP A 155 -15.82 -33.96 51.23
C ASP A 155 -15.40 -35.47 51.38
N PRO A 156 -14.09 -35.86 51.25
CA PRO A 156 -13.05 -35.62 50.21
C PRO A 156 -12.10 -36.85 49.99
N LEU A 157 -10.99 -36.74 49.23
CA LEU A 157 -9.62 -37.21 49.57
C LEU A 157 -8.60 -36.97 48.43
N GLU A 158 -7.37 -36.67 48.83
CA GLU A 158 -6.28 -36.02 48.07
C GLU A 158 -5.06 -36.99 47.85
N PRO A 159 -3.81 -36.58 47.53
CA PRO A 159 -3.09 -36.79 46.26
C PRO A 159 -1.81 -37.67 46.38
N LYS A 160 -1.02 -37.85 45.30
CA LYS A 160 0.43 -38.16 45.38
C LYS A 160 1.21 -38.00 44.06
N THR A 161 2.52 -37.89 44.23
CA THR A 161 3.59 -37.22 43.46
C THR A 161 4.66 -38.17 42.88
N LYS A 162 5.61 -37.59 42.12
CA LYS A 162 7.02 -37.98 41.78
C LYS A 162 7.26 -38.82 40.52
N GLU A 163 8.43 -38.88 39.86
CA GLU A 163 9.66 -38.09 39.59
C GLU A 163 10.72 -39.13 39.05
N PHE A 164 11.76 -38.69 38.32
CA PHE A 164 13.00 -39.43 37.90
C PHE A 164 12.91 -40.53 36.82
N SER A 165 13.92 -40.84 35.98
CA SER A 165 15.13 -40.19 35.42
C SER A 165 15.73 -41.11 34.34
N GLU A 166 16.60 -40.52 33.51
CA GLU A 166 17.68 -41.06 32.65
C GLU A 166 18.01 -42.56 32.67
N ASP A 167 18.31 -43.13 31.48
CA ASP A 167 19.68 -43.64 31.23
C ASP A 167 20.02 -43.87 29.74
N HIS A 168 21.30 -43.67 29.45
CA HIS A 168 21.97 -43.78 28.16
C HIS A 168 22.19 -45.24 27.69
N ARG A 169 22.36 -45.45 26.37
CA ARG A 169 23.63 -45.91 25.73
C ARG A 169 23.46 -46.79 24.48
N TYR A 170 24.21 -46.36 23.46
CA TYR A 170 25.11 -47.11 22.58
C TYR A 170 24.57 -48.04 21.47
N MET A 171 25.16 -47.75 20.31
CA MET A 171 25.61 -48.64 19.24
C MET A 171 24.58 -49.07 18.18
N SER A 172 24.93 -49.17 16.91
CA SER A 172 26.06 -48.69 16.09
C SER A 172 25.85 -49.29 14.70
N LYS A 173 26.36 -48.62 13.67
CA LYS A 173 26.88 -49.19 12.40
C LYS A 173 25.82 -49.69 11.41
N ASN A 174 25.72 -49.01 10.27
CA ASN A 174 26.43 -49.29 9.00
C ASN A 174 25.82 -50.50 8.27
N ALA A 175 25.73 -50.60 6.95
CA ALA A 175 25.92 -49.71 5.81
C ALA A 175 25.60 -50.59 4.57
N ASN A 176 25.25 -49.93 3.45
CA ASN A 176 25.50 -50.35 2.06
C ASN A 176 24.74 -51.54 1.44
N SER A 177 23.74 -51.22 0.58
CA SER A 177 23.78 -51.21 -0.90
C SER A 177 24.07 -52.54 -1.69
N PRO A 178 23.95 -52.61 -3.04
CA PRO A 178 22.75 -52.76 -3.89
C PRO A 178 22.88 -53.90 -4.95
N LYS A 179 21.98 -53.93 -5.97
CA LYS A 179 22.02 -54.66 -7.29
C LYS A 179 21.53 -56.12 -7.29
N ASP A 180 20.93 -56.71 -8.34
CA ASP A 180 20.47 -56.36 -9.70
C ASP A 180 19.62 -57.54 -10.25
N ALA A 181 18.94 -57.30 -11.39
CA ALA A 181 18.75 -58.22 -12.54
C ALA A 181 17.44 -59.04 -12.75
N GLU A 182 16.75 -58.61 -13.83
CA GLU A 182 16.31 -59.38 -15.01
C GLU A 182 15.33 -60.58 -14.88
N SER A 183 14.22 -60.55 -15.63
CA SER A 183 14.16 -61.11 -16.99
C SER A 183 12.73 -61.33 -17.57
N LEU A 184 12.55 -60.81 -18.79
CA LEU A 184 11.99 -61.46 -20.00
C LEU A 184 10.47 -61.75 -20.19
N ARG A 185 9.99 -61.17 -21.32
CA ARG A 185 9.18 -61.76 -22.44
C ARG A 185 7.69 -62.07 -22.19
N ALA A 186 6.74 -61.91 -23.12
CA ALA A 186 6.69 -61.63 -24.56
C ALA A 186 5.26 -61.10 -24.90
N ALA A 187 5.09 -60.01 -25.66
CA ALA A 187 4.93 -59.90 -27.13
C ALA A 187 3.53 -60.26 -27.73
N ARG A 188 2.74 -59.20 -28.02
CA ARG A 188 2.05 -58.85 -29.31
C ARG A 188 0.92 -59.76 -29.87
N PRO A 189 0.08 -59.32 -30.86
CA PRO A 189 -0.21 -57.96 -31.39
C PRO A 189 -1.69 -57.67 -31.83
N SER A 190 -1.90 -56.42 -32.28
CA SER A 190 -2.62 -55.98 -33.51
C SER A 190 -4.10 -55.52 -33.52
N ARG A 191 -4.23 -54.23 -33.91
CA ARG A 191 -5.11 -53.59 -34.95
C ARG A 191 -6.63 -53.80 -34.94
N GLY A 192 -7.35 -52.68 -35.03
CA GLY A 192 -8.68 -52.60 -35.67
C GLY A 192 -9.44 -51.32 -35.36
N ILE A 193 -9.92 -50.63 -36.40
CA ILE A 193 -10.52 -49.29 -36.44
C ILE A 193 -12.07 -49.39 -36.48
N ASP A 194 -12.77 -48.57 -35.68
CA ASP A 194 -14.18 -48.03 -35.76
C ASP A 194 -15.38 -48.98 -36.10
N PRO A 195 -16.68 -48.57 -36.11
CA PRO A 195 -17.43 -47.49 -35.45
C PRO A 195 -18.81 -47.95 -34.83
N TYR A 196 -19.52 -47.02 -34.16
CA TYR A 196 -20.99 -46.91 -33.92
C TYR A 196 -21.92 -48.16 -33.76
N ALA A 197 -22.66 -48.17 -32.64
CA ALA A 197 -24.14 -48.22 -32.53
C ALA A 197 -24.79 -49.25 -31.55
N ALA A 198 -25.60 -48.68 -30.64
CA ALA A 198 -26.96 -49.07 -30.25
C ALA A 198 -27.25 -50.28 -29.31
N ARG A 199 -27.72 -49.94 -28.10
CA ARG A 199 -28.92 -50.48 -27.44
C ARG A 199 -29.51 -49.35 -26.58
N SER A 200 -30.80 -49.15 -26.38
CA SER A 200 -32.06 -49.55 -27.01
C SER A 200 -33.13 -48.72 -26.29
N SER A 201 -34.12 -48.26 -27.02
CA SER A 201 -35.17 -47.31 -26.68
C SER A 201 -36.43 -47.94 -26.08
N ARG A 202 -37.24 -47.12 -25.37
CA ARG A 202 -38.69 -46.87 -25.60
C ARG A 202 -39.21 -45.95 -24.48
N ALA A 203 -39.70 -44.72 -24.75
CA ALA A 203 -40.92 -44.26 -25.45
C ALA A 203 -41.91 -43.73 -24.39
N ALA A 204 -42.69 -42.66 -24.55
CA ALA A 204 -43.18 -41.91 -25.71
C ALA A 204 -43.54 -40.46 -25.27
N ALA A 205 -43.23 -39.43 -26.07
CA ALA A 205 -44.16 -38.66 -26.94
C ALA A 205 -44.95 -37.54 -26.19
N SER A 206 -45.11 -36.29 -26.65
CA SER A 206 -44.78 -35.64 -27.93
C SER A 206 -44.92 -34.10 -27.83
N ARG A 207 -43.93 -33.38 -28.39
CA ARG A 207 -43.95 -32.21 -29.32
C ARG A 207 -44.81 -30.96 -29.00
N VAL A 208 -44.22 -29.76 -28.82
CA VAL A 208 -43.72 -28.74 -29.82
C VAL A 208 -44.91 -27.99 -30.45
N SER A 209 -45.02 -26.66 -30.61
CA SER A 209 -44.11 -25.50 -30.63
C SER A 209 -44.91 -24.19 -30.51
N ALA A 210 -44.23 -23.14 -30.01
CA ALA A 210 -44.31 -21.70 -30.31
C ALA A 210 -45.47 -21.11 -31.15
N SER A 211 -46.02 -19.97 -30.69
CA SER A 211 -46.03 -18.68 -31.44
C SER A 211 -46.73 -17.54 -30.67
N ARG A 212 -46.05 -16.38 -30.68
CA ARG A 212 -46.49 -14.96 -30.77
C ARG A 212 -47.84 -14.45 -30.21
N ASP A 213 -47.68 -13.39 -29.41
CA ASP A 213 -48.32 -12.06 -29.45
C ASP A 213 -49.85 -11.90 -29.58
N ALA A 214 -50.39 -11.34 -28.48
CA ALA A 214 -51.26 -10.15 -28.38
C ALA A 214 -52.60 -10.12 -29.14
N ILE A 215 -53.67 -9.81 -28.40
CA ILE A 215 -54.53 -8.60 -28.53
C ILE A 215 -55.91 -8.83 -27.85
N THR A 216 -56.24 -7.89 -26.96
CA THR A 216 -57.56 -7.39 -26.47
C THR A 216 -58.83 -8.24 -26.65
N SER A 217 -59.71 -8.23 -25.63
CA SER A 217 -60.78 -7.22 -25.46
C SER A 217 -61.87 -7.70 -24.50
N GLN A 218 -62.41 -6.73 -23.73
CA GLN A 218 -63.84 -6.53 -23.39
C GLN A 218 -64.63 -7.66 -22.68
N ALA A 219 -65.64 -7.41 -21.85
CA ALA A 219 -66.21 -6.26 -21.17
C ALA A 219 -67.39 -6.82 -20.33
N ALA A 220 -67.95 -5.93 -19.50
CA ALA A 220 -69.34 -5.92 -19.03
C ALA A 220 -69.66 -6.77 -17.79
N THR A 221 -69.92 -6.10 -16.65
CA THR A 221 -71.26 -5.79 -16.06
C THR A 221 -71.63 -6.86 -15.04
N SER A 222 -72.18 -6.61 -13.86
CA SER A 222 -72.85 -5.45 -13.26
C SER A 222 -73.15 -5.81 -11.79
N ASP A 223 -73.29 -4.79 -10.95
CA ASP A 223 -74.24 -4.67 -9.83
C ASP A 223 -74.31 -5.76 -8.74
N ASN A 224 -74.08 -5.42 -7.48
CA ASN A 224 -75.14 -4.79 -6.68
C ASN A 224 -74.67 -4.38 -5.28
N ALA A 225 -75.45 -3.46 -4.72
CA ALA A 225 -75.20 -2.64 -3.55
C ALA A 225 -75.56 -3.29 -2.20
N SER A 226 -75.10 -2.61 -1.15
CA SER A 226 -75.75 -2.40 0.16
C SER A 226 -75.75 -3.56 1.16
N ALA A 227 -75.85 -3.37 2.47
CA ALA A 227 -75.58 -2.33 3.47
C ALA A 227 -76.11 -2.93 4.79
N SER A 228 -75.68 -2.37 5.93
CA SER A 228 -76.38 -2.46 7.23
C SER A 228 -76.25 -3.78 8.00
N GLN A 229 -76.28 -3.83 9.34
CA GLN A 229 -75.95 -2.96 10.46
C GLN A 229 -76.36 -3.78 11.71
N VAL A 230 -75.69 -3.52 12.86
CA VAL A 230 -76.31 -3.41 14.21
C VAL A 230 -76.53 -4.68 15.08
N ALA A 231 -75.80 -4.63 16.22
CA ALA A 231 -76.18 -4.93 17.62
C ALA A 231 -76.53 -6.36 18.06
N ALA A 232 -76.44 -6.76 19.33
CA ALA A 232 -75.75 -6.34 20.56
C ALA A 232 -76.20 -7.32 21.68
N SER A 233 -75.63 -7.15 22.88
CA SER A 233 -76.12 -7.60 24.20
C SER A 233 -75.68 -9.00 24.65
N HIS A 234 -75.34 -9.30 25.92
CA HIS A 234 -75.68 -8.70 27.23
C HIS A 234 -74.56 -9.04 28.27
N ALA A 235 -74.16 -8.09 29.13
CA ALA A 235 -74.44 -8.02 30.60
C ALA A 235 -73.43 -8.83 31.48
N THR A 236 -72.95 -8.47 32.67
CA THR A 236 -73.18 -7.46 33.75
C THR A 236 -72.07 -7.76 34.79
N ALA A 237 -71.27 -6.88 35.42
CA ALA A 237 -71.48 -5.70 36.29
C ALA A 237 -70.95 -5.96 37.73
N ALA A 238 -70.51 -4.86 38.38
CA ALA A 238 -70.22 -4.62 39.80
C ALA A 238 -68.79 -4.97 40.33
N SER A 239 -68.07 -4.14 41.10
CA SER A 239 -68.27 -2.77 41.65
C SER A 239 -67.00 -2.29 42.40
N ARG A 240 -66.87 -0.96 42.57
CA ARG A 240 -66.18 -0.17 43.64
C ARG A 240 -64.70 0.23 43.47
N THR A 241 -64.44 1.51 43.09
CA THR A 241 -64.05 2.70 43.93
C THR A 241 -62.57 2.72 44.32
N ALA A 242 -61.77 3.79 44.32
CA ALA A 242 -61.81 5.20 43.90
C ALA A 242 -60.36 5.76 44.07
N SER A 243 -60.15 7.01 43.62
CA SER A 243 -59.06 7.98 43.93
C SER A 243 -57.67 7.86 43.26
N SER A 244 -57.50 8.69 42.22
CA SER A 244 -56.55 9.82 42.06
C SER A 244 -55.16 9.85 42.72
N ASP A 245 -54.23 10.40 41.93
CA ASP A 245 -52.96 11.07 42.27
C ASP A 245 -51.77 10.24 42.75
N ALA A 246 -50.78 10.08 41.86
CA ALA A 246 -49.50 10.79 41.99
C ALA A 246 -48.47 10.23 41.00
N SER A 247 -48.02 11.11 40.10
CA SER A 247 -46.73 10.99 39.45
C SER A 247 -45.60 11.05 40.48
N LEU A 248 -44.63 10.14 40.38
CA LEU A 248 -43.17 10.36 40.46
C LEU A 248 -42.44 9.15 41.08
N HIS A 249 -41.31 8.80 40.47
CA HIS A 249 -40.26 7.88 40.93
C HIS A 249 -40.50 6.37 40.77
N SER A 250 -39.99 5.81 39.66
CA SER A 250 -38.86 4.87 39.69
C SER A 250 -38.67 4.24 38.31
N ALA A 251 -37.88 4.88 37.46
CA ALA A 251 -37.31 4.27 36.28
C ALA A 251 -35.92 3.73 36.64
N ARG A 252 -35.79 2.42 36.82
CA ARG A 252 -34.50 1.76 36.75
C ARG A 252 -34.62 0.36 36.13
N THR A 253 -33.91 0.21 35.02
CA THR A 253 -33.33 -1.02 34.46
C THR A 253 -34.25 -2.15 34.00
N LYS A 254 -34.59 -2.13 32.71
CA LYS A 254 -34.48 -3.31 31.83
C LYS A 254 -33.80 -2.88 30.53
N SER A 255 -32.59 -3.37 30.28
CA SER A 255 -31.92 -3.20 29.00
C SER A 255 -32.65 -4.04 27.95
N SER A 256 -33.56 -3.42 27.21
CA SER A 256 -34.17 -4.02 26.02
C SER A 256 -33.13 -4.10 24.92
N GLN A 257 -32.85 -5.32 24.45
CA GLN A 257 -32.29 -5.53 23.13
C GLN A 257 -33.25 -4.90 22.11
N GLU A 258 -32.85 -3.77 21.52
CA GLU A 258 -33.63 -3.10 20.49
C GLU A 258 -33.67 -3.97 19.23
N SER A 259 -34.86 -4.16 18.66
CA SER A 259 -35.02 -4.91 17.42
C SER A 259 -34.48 -4.10 16.24
N PRO A 260 -34.10 -4.74 15.11
CA PRO A 260 -33.60 -4.05 13.92
C PRO A 260 -34.54 -2.99 13.33
N LYS A 261 -35.82 -2.99 13.72
CA LYS A 261 -36.81 -1.98 13.29
C LYS A 261 -36.72 -0.68 14.10
N ASP A 262 -36.19 -0.73 15.32
CA ASP A 262 -36.16 0.43 16.23
C ASP A 262 -34.98 1.38 15.93
N ALA A 263 -33.88 0.85 15.37
CA ALA A 263 -32.76 1.64 14.87
C ALA A 263 -33.11 2.60 13.72
N ARG A 264 -34.23 2.36 13.00
CA ARG A 264 -34.74 3.27 11.95
C ARG A 264 -35.56 4.44 12.50
N LYS A 265 -36.05 4.37 13.74
CA LYS A 265 -36.96 5.38 14.32
C LYS A 265 -36.29 6.42 15.22
N LEU A 266 -35.00 6.28 15.52
CA LEU A 266 -34.21 7.34 16.18
C LEU A 266 -33.59 8.25 15.12
N GLY A 267 -34.15 9.45 14.97
CA GLY A 267 -33.64 10.46 14.05
C GLY A 267 -32.13 10.73 14.24
N LYS A 268 -31.38 10.57 13.15
CA LYS A 268 -29.96 10.92 12.88
C LYS A 268 -28.89 9.84 13.18
N SER A 269 -28.20 9.40 12.11
CA SER A 269 -26.72 9.31 11.95
C SER A 269 -26.07 7.98 11.51
N TYR A 270 -26.74 6.82 11.53
CA TYR A 270 -26.15 5.55 11.08
C TYR A 270 -26.71 5.11 9.71
N LEU A 271 -25.83 4.69 8.79
CA LEU A 271 -26.15 4.31 7.41
C LEU A 271 -25.66 2.87 7.16
N PRO A 272 -26.44 1.84 7.54
CA PRO A 272 -25.95 0.47 7.59
C PRO A 272 -25.62 -0.10 6.20
N GLY A 273 -26.33 0.33 5.15
CA GLY A 273 -26.02 -0.10 3.78
C GLY A 273 -24.62 0.29 3.30
N LEU A 274 -24.02 1.37 3.85
CA LEU A 274 -22.62 1.72 3.53
C LEU A 274 -21.63 0.73 4.14
N ASP A 275 -21.98 0.04 5.22
CA ASP A 275 -21.13 -1.02 5.76
C ASP A 275 -21.15 -2.25 4.83
N GLY A 276 -22.28 -2.56 4.20
CA GLY A 276 -22.34 -3.57 3.14
C GLY A 276 -21.44 -3.24 1.95
N LEU A 277 -21.37 -1.98 1.53
CA LEU A 277 -20.44 -1.57 0.47
C LEU A 277 -18.96 -1.68 0.89
N ARG A 278 -18.65 -1.38 2.16
CA ARG A 278 -17.30 -1.62 2.71
C ARG A 278 -16.92 -3.10 2.72
N CYS A 279 -17.91 -3.98 2.93
CA CYS A 279 -17.70 -5.42 2.80
C CYS A 279 -17.29 -5.80 1.37
N ILE A 280 -17.98 -5.27 0.35
CA ILE A 280 -17.61 -5.49 -1.06
C ILE A 280 -16.19 -4.99 -1.32
N ALA A 281 -15.87 -3.78 -0.85
CA ALA A 281 -14.56 -3.16 -1.02
C ALA A 281 -13.42 -4.01 -0.43
N VAL A 282 -13.52 -4.43 0.84
CA VAL A 282 -12.47 -5.22 1.49
C VAL A 282 -12.34 -6.62 0.88
N LEU A 283 -13.46 -7.24 0.49
CA LEU A 283 -13.42 -8.57 -0.13
C LEU A 283 -12.78 -8.53 -1.52
N ALA A 284 -13.04 -7.49 -2.31
CA ALA A 284 -12.38 -7.32 -3.61
C ALA A 284 -10.85 -7.23 -3.45
N VAL A 285 -10.37 -6.42 -2.50
CA VAL A 285 -8.93 -6.31 -2.21
C VAL A 285 -8.37 -7.64 -1.72
N LEU A 286 -9.07 -8.31 -0.80
CA LEU A 286 -8.61 -9.58 -0.23
C LEU A 286 -8.50 -10.67 -1.31
N LEU A 287 -9.50 -10.77 -2.19
CA LEU A 287 -9.52 -11.75 -3.27
C LEU A 287 -8.42 -11.51 -4.30
N TYR A 288 -8.08 -10.24 -4.60
CA TYR A 288 -6.92 -9.90 -5.42
C TYR A 288 -5.62 -10.43 -4.82
N HIS A 289 -5.44 -10.29 -3.50
CA HIS A 289 -4.21 -10.78 -2.87
C HIS A 289 -4.17 -12.31 -2.74
N ILE A 290 -5.31 -12.99 -2.51
CA ILE A 290 -5.38 -14.46 -2.41
C ILE A 290 -5.21 -15.14 -3.77
N SER A 291 -5.82 -14.58 -4.82
CA SER A 291 -5.86 -15.20 -6.15
C SER A 291 -5.77 -14.11 -7.24
N PRO A 292 -4.58 -13.50 -7.41
CA PRO A 292 -4.39 -12.38 -8.32
C PRO A 292 -4.74 -12.73 -9.78
N ASN A 293 -4.56 -13.99 -10.19
CA ASN A 293 -4.89 -14.46 -11.54
C ASN A 293 -6.40 -14.50 -11.85
N GLN A 294 -7.26 -14.60 -10.82
CA GLN A 294 -8.72 -14.67 -11.00
C GLN A 294 -9.40 -13.32 -10.75
N PHE A 295 -8.87 -12.54 -9.80
CA PHE A 295 -9.43 -11.26 -9.40
C PHE A 295 -8.48 -10.14 -9.77
N ILE A 296 -8.04 -10.12 -11.04
CA ILE A 296 -6.98 -9.26 -11.57
C ILE A 296 -7.18 -7.76 -11.31
N GLY A 297 -8.42 -7.29 -11.16
CA GLY A 297 -8.79 -5.90 -10.87
C GLY A 297 -9.25 -5.63 -9.43
N GLY A 298 -9.10 -6.59 -8.51
CA GLY A 298 -9.64 -6.46 -7.15
C GLY A 298 -8.97 -5.37 -6.30
N TYR A 299 -7.76 -4.91 -6.67
CA TYR A 299 -7.10 -3.75 -6.06
C TYR A 299 -7.95 -2.45 -6.14
N ILE A 300 -8.88 -2.36 -7.10
CA ILE A 300 -9.84 -1.26 -7.28
C ILE A 300 -10.90 -1.23 -6.15
N GLY A 301 -10.94 -2.27 -5.31
CA GLY A 301 -11.68 -2.22 -4.04
C GLY A 301 -11.32 -1.02 -3.16
N VAL A 302 -10.07 -0.52 -3.26
CA VAL A 302 -9.64 0.68 -2.54
C VAL A 302 -10.38 1.94 -3.02
N ASP A 303 -10.66 2.08 -4.32
CA ASP A 303 -11.43 3.21 -4.85
C ASP A 303 -12.84 3.29 -4.27
N LEU A 304 -13.48 2.14 -4.01
CA LEU A 304 -14.78 2.11 -3.34
C LEU A 304 -14.69 2.66 -1.92
N PHE A 305 -13.59 2.40 -1.19
CA PHE A 305 -13.34 3.05 0.10
C PHE A 305 -13.17 4.56 -0.05
N PHE A 306 -12.37 5.03 -1.01
CA PHE A 306 -12.19 6.45 -1.29
C PHE A 306 -13.51 7.17 -1.57
N VAL A 307 -14.37 6.63 -2.42
CA VAL A 307 -15.67 7.23 -2.72
C VAL A 307 -16.58 7.26 -1.47
N ILE A 308 -16.61 6.17 -0.69
CA ILE A 308 -17.35 6.11 0.58
C ILE A 308 -16.82 7.15 1.57
N SER A 309 -15.50 7.30 1.69
CA SER A 309 -14.83 8.21 2.61
C SER A 309 -15.10 9.68 2.23
N GLY A 310 -14.94 10.02 0.94
CA GLY A 310 -15.28 11.33 0.39
C GLY A 310 -16.73 11.74 0.67
N PHE A 311 -17.67 10.83 0.44
CA PHE A 311 -19.09 11.05 0.72
C PHE A 311 -19.36 11.19 2.22
N LEU A 312 -18.97 10.19 3.02
CA LEU A 312 -19.39 10.08 4.41
C LEU A 312 -18.82 11.20 5.29
N ILE A 313 -17.55 11.57 5.09
CA ILE A 313 -16.91 12.64 5.85
C ILE A 313 -17.55 13.98 5.52
N THR A 314 -17.71 14.29 4.23
CA THR A 314 -18.31 15.55 3.77
C THR A 314 -19.76 15.66 4.24
N TYR A 315 -20.57 14.65 3.96
CA TYR A 315 -21.99 14.65 4.31
C TYR A 315 -22.21 14.79 5.82
N ARG A 316 -21.48 14.02 6.65
CA ARG A 316 -21.60 14.13 8.12
C ARG A 316 -21.11 15.47 8.65
N ASN A 317 -20.05 16.03 8.08
CA ASN A 317 -19.56 17.33 8.52
C ASN A 317 -20.56 18.44 8.17
N LEU A 318 -21.12 18.45 6.96
CA LEU A 318 -22.20 19.37 6.56
C LEU A 318 -23.41 19.26 7.51
N GLN A 319 -23.88 18.03 7.77
CA GLN A 319 -24.99 17.78 8.68
C GLN A 319 -24.72 18.24 10.11
N ASN A 320 -23.47 18.16 10.59
CA ASN A 320 -23.11 18.64 11.92
C ASN A 320 -22.96 20.17 11.98
N ILE A 321 -22.47 20.80 10.91
CA ILE A 321 -22.32 22.25 10.80
C ILE A 321 -23.71 22.92 10.71
N GLN A 322 -24.63 22.34 9.94
CA GLN A 322 -25.98 22.86 9.75
C GLN A 322 -26.90 22.61 10.96
N ASN A 323 -26.50 21.78 11.91
CA ASN A 323 -27.33 21.45 13.05
C ASN A 323 -27.15 22.49 14.17
N PRO A 324 -28.16 23.34 14.46
CA PRO A 324 -28.04 24.41 15.46
C PRO A 324 -27.78 23.89 16.87
N ASN A 325 -28.13 22.63 17.15
CA ASN A 325 -27.94 22.00 18.45
C ASN A 325 -26.57 21.32 18.61
N LYS A 326 -25.68 21.38 17.61
CA LYS A 326 -24.34 20.79 17.66
C LYS A 326 -23.27 21.82 17.32
N LYS A 327 -22.23 21.92 18.16
CA LYS A 327 -21.02 22.70 17.83
C LYS A 327 -20.02 21.80 17.10
N PHE A 328 -19.89 21.97 15.79
CA PHE A 328 -18.81 21.34 15.03
C PHE A 328 -17.47 22.00 15.40
N THR A 329 -16.48 21.19 15.77
CA THR A 329 -15.09 21.64 15.95
C THR A 329 -14.16 20.64 15.28
N LEU A 330 -13.10 21.14 14.66
CA LEU A 330 -12.07 20.30 14.03
C LEU A 330 -11.41 19.36 15.04
N LYS A 331 -11.12 19.86 16.25
CA LYS A 331 -10.61 19.06 17.37
C LYS A 331 -11.50 17.84 17.66
N ASN A 332 -12.81 18.02 17.78
CA ASN A 332 -13.72 16.91 18.07
C ASN A 332 -13.86 15.95 16.88
N PHE A 333 -13.73 16.44 15.65
CA PHE A 333 -13.68 15.60 14.46
C PHE A 333 -12.45 14.70 14.47
N TRP A 334 -11.24 15.26 14.61
CA TRP A 334 -10.00 14.49 14.61
C TRP A 334 -9.92 13.53 15.80
N LEU A 335 -10.33 13.94 17.01
CA LEU A 335 -10.37 13.03 18.16
C LEU A 335 -11.27 11.80 17.93
N ARG A 336 -12.41 11.95 17.24
CA ARG A 336 -13.28 10.81 16.89
C ARG A 336 -12.69 9.91 15.80
N ARG A 337 -11.86 10.47 14.90
CA ARG A 337 -11.14 9.69 13.88
C ARG A 337 -9.96 8.95 14.50
N ALA A 338 -9.14 9.65 15.28
CA ALA A 338 -8.04 9.09 16.04
C ALA A 338 -8.47 7.88 16.88
N ARG A 339 -9.54 8.02 17.68
CA ARG A 339 -10.09 6.91 18.51
C ARG A 339 -10.63 5.73 17.72
N ARG A 340 -10.89 5.89 16.42
CA ARG A 340 -11.40 4.82 15.55
C ARG A 340 -10.26 4.10 14.82
N LEU A 341 -9.18 4.80 14.48
CA LEU A 341 -8.21 4.32 13.48
C LEU A 341 -6.86 3.97 14.15
N ILE A 342 -6.33 4.88 14.98
CA ILE A 342 -5.03 4.69 15.65
C ILE A 342 -4.95 3.39 16.47
N PRO A 343 -5.95 3.00 17.29
CA PRO A 343 -5.82 1.79 18.11
C PRO A 343 -5.54 0.52 17.30
N ALA A 344 -6.25 0.30 16.19
CA ALA A 344 -6.07 -0.91 15.39
C ALA A 344 -4.75 -0.89 14.62
N LEU A 345 -4.37 0.29 14.08
CA LEU A 345 -3.09 0.48 13.41
C LEU A 345 -1.91 0.16 14.34
N VAL A 346 -1.89 0.79 15.52
CA VAL A 346 -0.81 0.61 16.49
C VAL A 346 -0.74 -0.85 16.95
N LEU A 347 -1.89 -1.49 17.20
CA LEU A 347 -1.91 -2.91 17.56
C LEU A 347 -1.35 -3.80 16.45
N CYS A 348 -1.74 -3.57 15.20
CA CYS A 348 -1.23 -4.33 14.06
C CYS A 348 0.30 -4.20 13.95
N VAL A 349 0.83 -2.97 14.04
CA VAL A 349 2.29 -2.74 14.02
C VAL A 349 3.00 -3.43 15.18
N LEU A 350 2.49 -3.26 16.40
CA LEU A 350 3.07 -3.83 17.62
C LEU A 350 3.08 -5.36 17.60
N VAL A 351 2.16 -6.01 16.90
CA VAL A 351 2.11 -7.46 16.80
C VAL A 351 2.93 -7.96 15.62
N CYS A 352 2.77 -7.36 14.44
CA CYS A 352 3.39 -7.87 13.21
C CYS A 352 4.91 -7.65 13.18
N VAL A 353 5.44 -6.56 13.75
CA VAL A 353 6.90 -6.32 13.71
C VAL A 353 7.68 -7.39 14.51
N PRO A 354 7.36 -7.68 15.78
CA PRO A 354 8.01 -8.78 16.50
C PRO A 354 7.80 -10.14 15.84
N LEU A 355 6.60 -10.41 15.29
CA LEU A 355 6.35 -11.65 14.57
C LEU A 355 7.24 -11.77 13.33
N GLY A 356 7.43 -10.68 12.57
CA GLY A 356 8.35 -10.65 11.43
C GLY A 356 9.79 -10.97 11.84
N ALA A 357 10.26 -10.39 12.95
CA ALA A 357 11.60 -10.67 13.49
C ALA A 357 11.80 -12.15 13.85
N ILE A 358 10.76 -12.82 14.36
CA ILE A 358 10.81 -14.23 14.77
C ILE A 358 10.69 -15.17 13.57
N ILE A 359 9.80 -14.84 12.63
CA ILE A 359 9.48 -15.72 11.48
C ILE A 359 10.57 -15.63 10.42
N TYR A 360 10.94 -14.41 10.01
CA TYR A 360 11.89 -14.19 8.91
C TYR A 360 12.50 -12.78 9.01
N PRO A 361 13.67 -12.61 9.66
CA PRO A 361 14.27 -11.30 9.92
C PRO A 361 14.44 -10.39 8.70
N ASP A 362 14.70 -10.97 7.53
CA ASP A 362 14.90 -10.22 6.28
C ASP A 362 13.64 -9.44 5.84
N ILE A 363 12.45 -9.81 6.29
CA ILE A 363 11.23 -9.02 6.05
C ILE A 363 11.26 -7.64 6.72
N LEU A 364 12.13 -7.49 7.72
CA LEU A 364 12.32 -6.25 8.45
C LEU A 364 13.40 -5.35 7.83
N VAL A 365 13.98 -5.71 6.68
CA VAL A 365 14.81 -4.76 5.93
C VAL A 365 14.00 -3.49 5.64
N GLY A 366 14.53 -2.35 6.09
CA GLY A 366 13.82 -1.07 6.04
C GLY A 366 12.66 -0.92 7.03
N ALA A 367 12.59 -1.71 8.10
CA ALA A 367 11.48 -1.70 9.09
C ALA A 367 11.23 -0.31 9.67
N PHE A 368 12.27 0.47 9.98
CA PHE A 368 12.09 1.84 10.48
C PHE A 368 11.28 2.68 9.50
N ARG A 369 11.59 2.62 8.20
CA ARG A 369 10.87 3.34 7.16
C ARG A 369 9.41 2.90 7.09
N GLN A 370 9.16 1.59 7.08
CA GLN A 370 7.81 1.03 7.00
C GLN A 370 6.97 1.42 8.23
N VAL A 371 7.52 1.29 9.43
CA VAL A 371 6.85 1.64 10.70
C VAL A 371 6.64 3.14 10.82
N ALA A 372 7.64 3.96 10.49
CA ALA A 372 7.51 5.40 10.49
C ALA A 372 6.40 5.83 9.52
N GLY A 373 6.47 5.39 8.26
CA GLY A 373 5.46 5.70 7.23
C GLY A 373 4.05 5.25 7.61
N ALA A 374 3.91 4.10 8.28
CA ALA A 374 2.64 3.62 8.82
C ALA A 374 2.10 4.56 9.91
N LEU A 375 2.89 4.86 10.94
CA LEU A 375 2.45 5.63 12.11
C LEU A 375 2.24 7.13 11.79
N THR A 376 2.94 7.67 10.79
CA THR A 376 2.77 9.05 10.32
C THR A 376 1.74 9.18 9.20
N TYR A 377 1.15 8.07 8.73
CA TYR A 377 0.27 8.05 7.56
C TYR A 377 0.89 8.70 6.32
N SER A 378 2.16 8.36 6.07
CA SER A 378 2.94 8.83 4.92
C SER A 378 3.55 7.69 4.10
N SER A 379 3.16 6.43 4.36
CA SER A 379 3.65 5.24 3.65
C SER A 379 3.58 5.39 2.13
N ASN A 380 2.51 5.99 1.59
CA ASN A 380 2.40 6.22 0.15
C ASN A 380 3.55 7.08 -0.41
N TRP A 381 3.86 8.21 0.20
CA TRP A 381 4.94 9.10 -0.27
C TRP A 381 6.33 8.56 0.06
N VAL A 382 6.48 7.92 1.21
CA VAL A 382 7.74 7.30 1.64
C VAL A 382 8.17 6.22 0.63
N GLU A 383 7.25 5.37 0.19
CA GLU A 383 7.53 4.32 -0.79
C GLU A 383 7.72 4.87 -2.21
N ILE A 384 7.00 5.94 -2.60
CA ILE A 384 7.26 6.65 -3.86
C ILE A 384 8.70 7.20 -3.89
N ILE A 385 9.13 7.88 -2.83
CA ILE A 385 10.46 8.51 -2.76
C ILE A 385 11.56 7.46 -2.75
N HIS A 386 11.33 6.32 -2.09
CA HIS A 386 12.28 5.22 -2.10
C HIS A 386 12.38 4.50 -3.45
N GLY A 387 11.43 4.73 -4.38
CA GLY A 387 11.42 4.07 -5.67
C GLY A 387 10.95 2.62 -5.62
N SER A 388 10.17 2.25 -4.59
CA SER A 388 9.61 0.90 -4.49
C SER A 388 8.55 0.64 -5.58
N ASN A 389 8.42 -0.62 -5.98
CA ASN A 389 7.38 -1.05 -6.89
C ASN A 389 6.24 -1.72 -6.11
N TYR A 390 5.03 -1.14 -6.18
CA TYR A 390 3.86 -1.68 -5.52
C TYR A 390 3.38 -3.01 -6.10
N PHE A 391 3.65 -3.34 -7.35
CA PHE A 391 3.18 -4.60 -7.93
C PHE A 391 4.23 -5.71 -7.86
N ASP A 392 5.43 -5.40 -7.35
CA ASP A 392 6.49 -6.37 -7.11
C ASP A 392 6.13 -7.34 -5.96
N GLN A 393 6.28 -8.63 -6.23
CA GLN A 393 5.99 -9.73 -5.31
C GLN A 393 7.26 -10.37 -4.73
N ALA A 394 8.45 -10.06 -5.28
CA ALA A 394 9.71 -10.68 -4.91
C ALA A 394 10.23 -10.22 -3.54
N ASN A 395 9.93 -8.98 -3.13
CA ASN A 395 10.36 -8.42 -1.83
C ASN A 395 9.15 -7.94 -1.01
N PRO A 396 8.45 -8.84 -0.30
CA PRO A 396 7.20 -8.50 0.37
C PRO A 396 7.46 -7.61 1.60
N GLN A 397 7.15 -6.32 1.47
CA GLN A 397 7.09 -5.40 2.61
C GLN A 397 5.92 -5.74 3.53
N LEU A 398 6.13 -5.66 4.84
CA LEU A 398 5.14 -6.07 5.84
C LEU A 398 3.89 -5.18 5.84
N PHE A 399 4.04 -3.87 5.60
CA PHE A 399 2.95 -2.88 5.67
C PHE A 399 2.62 -2.24 4.32
N LYS A 400 2.86 -2.96 3.23
CA LYS A 400 2.66 -2.51 1.86
C LYS A 400 1.27 -1.91 1.61
N ASN A 401 0.23 -2.54 2.14
CA ASN A 401 -1.17 -2.13 2.04
C ASN A 401 -1.49 -0.76 2.69
N PHE A 402 -0.64 -0.20 3.54
CA PHE A 402 -0.99 0.99 4.31
C PHE A 402 -0.99 2.29 3.48
N TRP A 403 -0.49 2.26 2.23
CA TRP A 403 -0.46 3.42 1.34
C TRP A 403 -1.85 4.06 1.18
N SER A 404 -2.91 3.25 1.04
CA SER A 404 -4.27 3.75 0.82
C SER A 404 -4.83 4.41 2.09
N LEU A 405 -4.49 3.88 3.26
CA LEU A 405 -4.85 4.44 4.56
C LEU A 405 -4.16 5.79 4.77
N ALA A 406 -2.91 5.92 4.32
CA ALA A 406 -2.19 7.20 4.32
C ALA A 406 -2.93 8.25 3.48
N VAL A 407 -3.37 7.90 2.26
CA VAL A 407 -4.18 8.78 1.40
C VAL A 407 -5.48 9.19 2.11
N GLU A 408 -6.19 8.26 2.74
CA GLU A 408 -7.43 8.58 3.49
C GLU A 408 -7.20 9.52 4.68
N GLU A 409 -6.16 9.30 5.48
CA GLU A 409 -5.85 10.16 6.63
C GLU A 409 -5.41 11.55 6.21
N GLN A 410 -4.60 11.65 5.14
CA GLN A 410 -4.25 12.94 4.53
C GLN A 410 -5.51 13.69 4.13
N PHE A 411 -6.48 13.01 3.51
CA PHE A 411 -7.80 13.58 3.23
C PHE A 411 -8.54 14.02 4.51
N TYR A 412 -8.52 13.24 5.59
CA TYR A 412 -9.18 13.61 6.86
C TYR A 412 -8.52 14.82 7.55
N ILE A 413 -7.23 15.04 7.34
CA ILE A 413 -6.50 16.20 7.85
C ILE A 413 -6.80 17.43 6.99
N ILE A 414 -6.74 17.31 5.66
CA ILE A 414 -6.80 18.43 4.72
C ILE A 414 -8.24 18.90 4.44
N TRP A 415 -9.16 17.96 4.18
CA TRP A 415 -10.47 18.30 3.66
C TRP A 415 -11.37 19.06 4.64
N PRO A 416 -11.54 18.68 5.92
CA PRO A 416 -12.44 19.40 6.82
C PRO A 416 -12.05 20.88 7.04
N PRO A 417 -10.77 21.24 7.28
CA PRO A 417 -10.34 22.64 7.31
C PRO A 417 -10.57 23.37 5.98
N LEU A 418 -10.23 22.73 4.86
CA LEU A 418 -10.43 23.32 3.53
C LEU A 418 -11.92 23.60 3.27
N MET A 419 -12.79 22.64 3.57
CA MET A 419 -14.23 22.78 3.45
C MET A 419 -14.75 23.93 4.32
N LEU A 420 -14.29 24.04 5.58
CA LEU A 420 -14.66 25.17 6.45
C LEU A 420 -14.18 26.52 5.89
N LEU A 421 -12.95 26.58 5.38
CA LEU A 421 -12.41 27.78 4.74
C LEU A 421 -13.28 28.19 3.55
N LEU A 422 -13.59 27.26 2.66
CA LEU A 422 -14.41 27.52 1.48
C LEU A 422 -15.86 27.94 1.84
N LEU A 423 -16.46 27.32 2.86
CA LEU A 423 -17.76 27.72 3.40
C LEU A 423 -17.71 29.12 4.04
N SER A 424 -16.60 29.48 4.71
CA SER A 424 -16.41 30.82 5.31
C SER A 424 -16.36 31.93 4.26
N ARG A 425 -15.96 31.61 3.03
CA ARG A 425 -15.99 32.50 1.86
C ARG A 425 -17.39 32.63 1.24
N LYS A 426 -18.42 32.04 1.86
CA LYS A 426 -19.83 32.06 1.39
C LYS A 426 -19.98 31.52 -0.04
N LEU A 427 -19.11 30.59 -0.45
CA LEU A 427 -19.23 29.95 -1.76
C LEU A 427 -20.54 29.16 -1.85
N LYS A 428 -21.20 29.25 -3.00
CA LYS A 428 -22.40 28.48 -3.30
C LYS A 428 -22.02 27.00 -3.49
N ASN A 429 -22.95 26.08 -3.22
CA ASN A 429 -22.72 24.65 -3.45
C ASN A 429 -22.27 24.34 -4.89
N SER A 430 -22.76 25.08 -5.89
CA SER A 430 -22.30 24.91 -7.28
C SER A 430 -20.82 25.24 -7.45
N GLN A 431 -20.33 26.31 -6.82
CA GLN A 431 -18.92 26.69 -6.87
C GLN A 431 -18.05 25.65 -6.14
N MET A 432 -18.53 25.12 -5.01
CA MET A 432 -17.86 24.03 -4.29
C MET A 432 -17.72 22.79 -5.18
N ILE A 433 -18.81 22.38 -5.84
CA ILE A 433 -18.82 21.24 -6.77
C ILE A 433 -17.86 21.50 -7.92
N THR A 434 -17.88 22.69 -8.53
CA THR A 434 -16.95 23.04 -9.62
C THR A 434 -15.50 22.94 -9.18
N ILE A 435 -15.12 23.50 -8.01
CA ILE A 435 -13.75 23.44 -7.50
C ILE A 435 -13.31 21.98 -7.29
N VAL A 436 -14.15 21.17 -6.64
CA VAL A 436 -13.82 19.75 -6.38
C VAL A 436 -13.78 18.94 -7.67
N ALA A 437 -14.68 19.22 -8.62
CA ALA A 437 -14.67 18.59 -9.94
C ALA A 437 -13.41 18.95 -10.73
N THR A 438 -12.96 20.21 -10.67
CA THR A 438 -11.68 20.62 -11.27
C THR A 438 -10.51 19.85 -10.66
N VAL A 439 -10.46 19.70 -9.33
CA VAL A 439 -9.43 18.88 -8.67
C VAL A 439 -9.50 17.41 -9.13
N ALA A 440 -10.70 16.83 -9.23
CA ALA A 440 -10.87 15.46 -9.71
C ALA A 440 -10.36 15.27 -11.14
N VAL A 441 -10.69 16.20 -12.04
CA VAL A 441 -10.25 16.17 -13.44
C VAL A 441 -8.74 16.38 -13.53
N LEU A 442 -8.17 17.32 -12.78
CA LEU A 442 -6.72 17.53 -12.73
C LEU A 442 -5.99 16.30 -12.21
N SER A 443 -6.53 15.64 -11.18
CA SER A 443 -5.98 14.40 -10.62
C SER A 443 -5.96 13.27 -11.66
N MET A 444 -7.09 13.07 -12.37
CA MET A 444 -7.21 12.10 -13.45
C MET A 444 -6.25 12.40 -14.62
N VAL A 445 -6.18 13.65 -15.06
CA VAL A 445 -5.26 14.07 -16.14
C VAL A 445 -3.82 13.86 -15.70
N LEU A 446 -3.48 14.23 -14.46
CA LEU A 446 -2.14 14.04 -13.93
C LEU A 446 -1.77 12.55 -13.83
N MET A 447 -2.71 11.69 -13.44
CA MET A 447 -2.51 10.23 -13.46
C MET A 447 -2.26 9.74 -14.89
N GLY A 448 -3.03 10.19 -15.88
CA GLY A 448 -2.80 9.81 -17.27
C GLY A 448 -1.47 10.31 -17.85
N VAL A 449 -1.06 11.53 -17.49
CA VAL A 449 0.20 12.14 -17.98
C VAL A 449 1.43 11.54 -17.31
N LEU A 450 1.35 11.22 -16.02
CA LEU A 450 2.46 10.63 -15.26
C LEU A 450 2.45 9.09 -15.28
N ALA A 451 1.43 8.46 -15.87
CA ALA A 451 1.35 7.01 -15.98
C ALA A 451 2.49 6.53 -16.87
N ALA A 452 3.49 5.94 -16.22
CA ALA A 452 4.65 5.38 -16.88
C ALA A 452 4.50 3.85 -16.85
N PRO A 453 4.47 3.17 -18.01
CA PRO A 453 4.20 1.73 -18.05
C PRO A 453 5.34 0.85 -17.52
N ASP A 454 6.45 1.46 -17.10
CA ASP A 454 7.55 0.84 -16.37
C ASP A 454 7.29 0.73 -14.87
N ASN A 455 6.64 1.74 -14.26
CA ASN A 455 6.31 1.73 -12.84
C ASN A 455 5.12 2.65 -12.53
N TYR A 456 3.96 2.03 -12.35
CA TYR A 456 2.74 2.76 -12.01
C TYR A 456 2.64 3.18 -10.54
N THR A 457 3.59 2.82 -9.68
CA THR A 457 3.54 3.11 -8.24
C THR A 457 3.37 4.59 -7.97
N ARG A 458 4.08 5.46 -8.70
CA ARG A 458 3.98 6.92 -8.53
C ARG A 458 2.56 7.45 -8.72
N VAL A 459 1.84 6.96 -9.72
CA VAL A 459 0.47 7.40 -10.01
C VAL A 459 -0.56 6.68 -9.16
N TYR A 460 -0.30 5.43 -8.80
CA TYR A 460 -1.21 4.63 -7.97
C TYR A 460 -1.18 5.07 -6.50
N TYR A 461 0.00 5.35 -5.94
CA TYR A 461 0.17 5.81 -4.55
C TYR A 461 -0.04 7.31 -4.37
N GLY A 462 0.11 8.10 -5.44
CA GLY A 462 0.11 9.54 -5.36
C GLY A 462 -1.26 10.09 -4.94
N THR A 463 -1.32 10.79 -3.81
CA THR A 463 -2.54 11.48 -3.36
C THR A 463 -3.01 12.50 -4.39
N ASP A 464 -2.08 13.10 -5.14
CA ASP A 464 -2.33 14.08 -6.20
C ASP A 464 -2.97 13.47 -7.46
N THR A 465 -2.59 12.23 -7.78
CA THR A 465 -2.97 11.50 -9.00
C THR A 465 -4.18 10.58 -8.77
N HIS A 466 -4.44 10.19 -7.52
CA HIS A 466 -5.47 9.21 -7.17
C HIS A 466 -6.61 9.75 -6.28
N CYS A 467 -6.75 11.08 -6.12
CA CYS A 467 -7.81 11.65 -5.26
C CYS A 467 -9.20 11.77 -5.93
N PHE A 468 -9.34 11.43 -7.21
CA PHE A 468 -10.60 11.59 -7.93
C PHE A 468 -11.76 10.78 -7.32
N GLY A 469 -11.52 9.59 -6.77
CA GLY A 469 -12.54 8.81 -6.05
C GLY A 469 -13.08 9.54 -4.81
N LEU A 470 -12.18 10.09 -3.99
CA LEU A 470 -12.54 10.95 -2.85
C LEU A 470 -13.36 12.16 -3.33
N ALA A 471 -12.91 12.81 -4.40
CA ALA A 471 -13.57 13.98 -4.96
C ALA A 471 -14.99 13.66 -5.50
N MET A 472 -15.19 12.52 -6.16
CA MET A 472 -16.52 12.05 -6.58
C MET A 472 -17.47 11.88 -5.40
N GLY A 473 -16.99 11.29 -4.30
CA GLY A 473 -17.76 11.17 -3.05
C GLY A 473 -18.13 12.53 -2.45
N ILE A 474 -17.19 13.48 -2.43
CA ILE A 474 -17.41 14.86 -1.96
C ILE A 474 -18.48 15.57 -2.80
N ILE A 475 -18.37 15.48 -4.13
CA ILE A 475 -19.33 16.09 -5.07
C ILE A 475 -20.72 15.54 -4.79
N PHE A 476 -20.86 14.22 -4.67
CA PHE A 476 -22.15 13.60 -4.38
C PHE A 476 -22.70 14.02 -3.01
N ALA A 477 -21.86 14.20 -2.00
CA ALA A 477 -22.30 14.72 -0.70
C ALA A 477 -22.88 16.15 -0.81
N PHE A 478 -22.27 17.05 -1.59
CA PHE A 478 -22.82 18.40 -1.81
C PHE A 478 -24.12 18.40 -2.60
N ILE A 479 -24.20 17.55 -3.64
CA ILE A 479 -25.41 17.34 -4.43
C ILE A 479 -26.54 16.83 -3.52
N TRP A 480 -26.27 15.79 -2.74
CA TRP A 480 -27.26 15.17 -1.85
C TRP A 480 -27.70 16.08 -0.69
N ASN A 481 -26.84 17.01 -0.26
CA ASN A 481 -27.16 17.99 0.78
C ASN A 481 -28.01 19.17 0.27
N LYS A 482 -28.32 19.24 -1.04
CA LYS A 482 -29.13 20.31 -1.63
C LYS A 482 -30.63 19.97 -1.54
N GLU A 483 -31.39 20.82 -0.84
CA GLU A 483 -32.83 20.60 -0.62
C GLU A 483 -33.70 20.84 -1.87
N LYS A 484 -33.42 21.87 -2.69
CA LYS A 484 -34.28 22.26 -3.85
C LYS A 484 -33.50 22.56 -5.13
N GLY A 485 -34.13 22.40 -6.29
CA GLY A 485 -33.61 22.77 -7.63
C GLY A 485 -33.08 21.60 -8.47
N SER A 486 -32.46 21.90 -9.63
CA SER A 486 -31.80 20.87 -10.48
C SER A 486 -30.69 20.16 -9.70
N LEU A 487 -30.57 18.84 -9.88
CA LEU A 487 -29.70 17.93 -9.12
C LEU A 487 -29.94 17.95 -7.59
N SER A 488 -31.13 18.35 -7.13
CA SER A 488 -31.49 18.23 -5.71
C SER A 488 -31.78 16.78 -5.32
N LYS A 489 -31.81 16.53 -4.01
CA LYS A 489 -32.24 15.24 -3.45
C LYS A 489 -33.59 14.78 -4.01
N GLU A 490 -34.58 15.67 -4.09
CA GLU A 490 -35.91 15.39 -4.60
C GLU A 490 -35.88 15.02 -6.09
N TRP A 491 -35.17 15.81 -6.90
CA TRP A 491 -35.05 15.58 -8.33
C TRP A 491 -34.37 14.23 -8.64
N ILE A 492 -33.23 13.95 -8.02
CA ILE A 492 -32.49 12.70 -8.22
C ILE A 492 -33.35 11.50 -7.80
N SER A 493 -34.05 11.60 -6.67
CA SER A 493 -34.89 10.51 -6.18
C SER A 493 -36.12 10.25 -7.08
N SER A 494 -36.59 11.26 -7.82
CA SER A 494 -37.76 11.16 -8.71
C SER A 494 -37.45 10.58 -10.09
N GLN A 495 -36.18 10.45 -10.44
CA GLN A 495 -35.78 10.19 -11.81
C GLN A 495 -35.84 8.69 -12.18
N ARG A 496 -36.31 8.38 -13.39
CA ARG A 496 -36.55 6.99 -13.83
C ARG A 496 -35.30 6.11 -13.94
N TRP A 497 -34.11 6.72 -14.09
CA TRP A 497 -32.84 5.97 -14.17
C TRP A 497 -32.25 5.63 -12.81
N THR A 498 -32.72 6.22 -11.71
CA THR A 498 -32.18 6.02 -10.35
C THR A 498 -32.15 4.55 -9.92
N PRO A 499 -33.17 3.71 -10.21
CA PRO A 499 -33.11 2.28 -9.92
C PRO A 499 -32.01 1.53 -10.68
N ALA A 500 -31.58 2.03 -11.84
CA ALA A 500 -30.52 1.40 -12.65
C ALA A 500 -29.12 1.61 -12.07
N LEU A 501 -28.92 2.54 -11.13
CA LEU A 501 -27.62 2.77 -10.49
C LEU A 501 -27.07 1.53 -9.79
N ALA A 502 -27.92 0.76 -9.10
CA ALA A 502 -27.51 -0.44 -8.39
C ALA A 502 -26.98 -1.54 -9.34
N PRO A 503 -27.73 -2.00 -10.35
CA PRO A 503 -27.22 -3.02 -11.28
C PRO A 503 -26.05 -2.52 -12.13
N VAL A 504 -26.08 -1.26 -12.62
CA VAL A 504 -24.96 -0.70 -13.40
C VAL A 504 -23.70 -0.58 -12.54
N GLY A 505 -23.83 -0.08 -11.30
CA GLY A 505 -22.72 0.00 -10.37
C GLY A 505 -22.17 -1.38 -10.01
N LEU A 506 -23.03 -2.36 -9.72
CA LEU A 506 -22.61 -3.70 -9.31
C LEU A 506 -21.96 -4.48 -10.45
N ILE A 507 -22.59 -4.52 -11.62
CA ILE A 507 -22.08 -5.22 -12.79
C ILE A 507 -20.81 -4.52 -13.28
N GLY A 508 -20.82 -3.19 -13.40
CA GLY A 508 -19.64 -2.42 -13.81
C GLY A 508 -18.46 -2.64 -12.87
N PHE A 509 -18.67 -2.55 -11.56
CA PHE A 509 -17.63 -2.81 -10.57
C PHE A 509 -17.11 -4.26 -10.63
N ALA A 510 -18.00 -5.24 -10.75
CA ALA A 510 -17.60 -6.65 -10.89
C ALA A 510 -16.80 -6.91 -12.17
N LEU A 511 -17.19 -6.31 -13.30
CA LEU A 511 -16.46 -6.41 -14.56
C LEU A 511 -15.07 -5.80 -14.45
N ILE A 512 -14.94 -4.63 -13.80
CA ILE A 512 -13.63 -4.02 -13.52
C ILE A 512 -12.76 -4.97 -12.69
N VAL A 513 -13.30 -5.53 -11.60
CA VAL A 513 -12.58 -6.47 -10.72
C VAL A 513 -12.13 -7.74 -11.45
N LEU A 514 -12.89 -8.22 -12.43
CA LEU A 514 -12.60 -9.46 -13.14
C LEU A 514 -11.78 -9.29 -14.42
N LEU A 515 -11.78 -8.10 -15.03
CA LEU A 515 -11.28 -7.90 -16.41
C LEU A 515 -10.18 -6.85 -16.55
N VAL A 516 -9.93 -6.02 -15.54
CA VAL A 516 -8.96 -4.90 -15.66
C VAL A 516 -7.70 -5.19 -14.84
N PRO A 517 -6.63 -5.72 -15.47
CA PRO A 517 -5.37 -5.99 -14.78
C PRO A 517 -4.64 -4.70 -14.42
N ASP A 518 -3.83 -4.75 -13.38
CA ASP A 518 -2.94 -3.67 -12.93
C ASP A 518 -1.84 -3.28 -13.93
N THR A 519 -1.52 -4.15 -14.88
CA THR A 519 -0.51 -3.90 -15.93
C THR A 519 -1.06 -3.28 -17.20
N ALA A 520 -2.39 -3.22 -17.37
CA ALA A 520 -2.95 -2.67 -18.62
C ALA A 520 -2.78 -1.15 -18.70
N ALA A 521 -2.31 -0.67 -19.86
CA ALA A 521 -2.19 0.76 -20.15
C ALA A 521 -3.51 1.54 -19.99
N PHE A 522 -4.66 0.86 -20.13
CA PHE A 522 -5.99 1.42 -19.92
C PHE A 522 -6.30 1.72 -18.43
N THR A 523 -5.70 0.98 -17.50
CA THR A 523 -6.07 0.95 -16.09
C THR A 523 -5.94 2.31 -15.42
N TYR A 524 -4.81 2.98 -15.55
CA TYR A 524 -4.52 4.23 -14.86
C TYR A 524 -5.25 5.44 -15.47
N PRO A 525 -5.22 5.67 -16.79
CA PRO A 525 -5.94 6.82 -17.35
C PRO A 525 -7.48 6.69 -17.27
N PHE A 526 -8.03 5.46 -17.28
CA PHE A 526 -9.48 5.26 -17.40
C PHE A 526 -10.07 4.19 -16.48
N GLY A 527 -9.40 3.04 -16.32
CA GLY A 527 -9.91 1.91 -15.53
C GLY A 527 -10.24 2.27 -14.08
N LEU A 528 -9.32 2.93 -13.37
CA LEU A 528 -9.51 3.40 -11.99
C LEU A 528 -10.63 4.44 -11.89
N VAL A 529 -10.72 5.36 -12.85
CA VAL A 529 -11.79 6.36 -12.91
C VAL A 529 -13.16 5.70 -13.09
N LEU A 530 -13.26 4.69 -13.96
CA LEU A 530 -14.47 3.90 -14.14
C LEU A 530 -14.81 3.09 -12.88
N GLY A 531 -13.82 2.50 -12.23
CA GLY A 531 -13.97 1.83 -10.93
C GLY A 531 -14.55 2.76 -9.86
N SER A 532 -13.99 3.96 -9.75
CA SER A 532 -14.49 5.05 -8.89
C SER A 532 -15.91 5.50 -9.28
N LEU A 533 -16.24 5.55 -10.57
CA LEU A 533 -17.58 5.91 -11.04
C LEU A 533 -18.63 4.82 -10.71
N PHE A 534 -18.32 3.56 -10.93
CA PHE A 534 -19.21 2.46 -10.54
C PHE A 534 -19.38 2.39 -9.02
N SER A 535 -18.30 2.64 -8.27
CA SER A 535 -18.33 2.81 -6.81
C SER A 535 -19.26 3.94 -6.40
N LEU A 536 -19.25 5.07 -7.12
CA LEU A 536 -20.18 6.17 -6.90
C LEU A 536 -21.63 5.75 -7.14
N PHE A 537 -21.92 4.96 -8.17
CA PHE A 537 -23.27 4.44 -8.42
C PHE A 537 -23.75 3.50 -7.29
N LEU A 538 -22.86 2.66 -6.77
CA LEU A 538 -23.14 1.81 -5.61
C LEU A 538 -23.47 2.66 -4.38
N VAL A 539 -22.62 3.64 -4.05
CA VAL A 539 -22.85 4.58 -2.94
C VAL A 539 -24.16 5.33 -3.12
N ALA A 540 -24.40 5.89 -4.30
CA ALA A 540 -25.62 6.62 -4.61
C ALA A 540 -26.87 5.74 -4.47
N SER A 541 -26.83 4.49 -4.92
CA SER A 541 -27.98 3.58 -4.84
C SER A 541 -28.42 3.30 -3.39
N VAL A 542 -27.48 3.10 -2.46
CA VAL A 542 -27.78 2.89 -1.03
C VAL A 542 -28.37 4.14 -0.39
N ILE A 543 -27.88 5.31 -0.79
CA ILE A 543 -28.26 6.60 -0.21
C ILE A 543 -29.61 7.09 -0.75
N ILE A 544 -29.85 6.94 -2.05
CA ILE A 544 -31.08 7.40 -2.71
C ILE A 544 -32.22 6.42 -2.48
N GLY A 545 -31.94 5.11 -2.49
CA GLY A 545 -32.92 4.04 -2.38
C GLY A 545 -32.82 3.23 -1.08
N PRO A 546 -33.06 3.81 0.12
CA PRO A 546 -32.89 3.10 1.39
C PRO A 546 -33.87 1.91 1.59
N ASN A 547 -34.93 1.85 0.79
CA ASN A 547 -35.94 0.79 0.86
C ASN A 547 -35.85 -0.24 -0.27
N THR A 548 -34.87 -0.12 -1.17
CA THR A 548 -34.66 -1.03 -2.31
C THR A 548 -34.15 -2.40 -1.88
N LEU A 549 -34.33 -3.42 -2.73
CA LEU A 549 -33.77 -4.76 -2.49
C LEU A 549 -32.26 -4.72 -2.31
N PHE A 550 -31.56 -3.99 -3.18
CA PHE A 550 -30.10 -3.83 -3.12
C PHE A 550 -29.64 -3.33 -1.75
N THR A 551 -30.26 -2.24 -1.25
CA THR A 551 -29.92 -1.71 0.08
C THR A 551 -30.23 -2.72 1.19
N ARG A 552 -31.36 -3.42 1.14
CA ARG A 552 -31.68 -4.46 2.13
C ARG A 552 -30.65 -5.59 2.15
N VAL A 553 -30.13 -5.99 1.00
CA VAL A 553 -29.04 -6.98 0.91
C VAL A 553 -27.77 -6.41 1.55
N MET A 554 -27.40 -5.16 1.26
CA MET A 554 -26.25 -4.51 1.88
C MET A 554 -26.40 -4.31 3.40
N GLU A 555 -27.62 -4.32 3.93
CA GLU A 555 -27.91 -4.23 5.37
C GLU A 555 -27.89 -5.60 6.09
N LEU A 556 -27.74 -6.71 5.37
CA LEU A 556 -27.67 -8.06 5.94
C LEU A 556 -26.58 -8.15 7.01
N ALA A 557 -26.88 -8.88 8.08
CA ALA A 557 -26.00 -8.98 9.25
C ALA A 557 -24.57 -9.45 8.91
N PRO A 558 -24.34 -10.47 8.05
CA PRO A 558 -22.98 -10.88 7.69
C PRO A 558 -22.18 -9.78 6.98
N LEU A 559 -22.78 -9.13 5.98
CA LEU A 559 -22.13 -8.06 5.22
C LEU A 559 -21.81 -6.87 6.11
N ARG A 560 -22.73 -6.49 6.98
CA ARG A 560 -22.50 -5.44 7.98
C ARG A 560 -21.43 -5.82 9.00
N TRP A 561 -21.37 -7.07 9.44
CA TRP A 561 -20.36 -7.53 10.40
C TRP A 561 -18.94 -7.36 9.83
N ILE A 562 -18.74 -7.78 8.57
CA ILE A 562 -17.49 -7.58 7.83
C ILE A 562 -17.26 -6.09 7.60
N GLY A 563 -18.27 -5.37 7.12
CA GLY A 563 -18.20 -3.94 6.80
C GLY A 563 -17.78 -3.06 7.96
N VAL A 564 -18.29 -3.32 9.16
CA VAL A 564 -17.91 -2.58 10.38
C VAL A 564 -16.44 -2.82 10.76
N ARG A 565 -15.90 -4.01 10.46
CA ARG A 565 -14.52 -4.44 10.73
C ARG A 565 -13.56 -4.28 9.56
N SER A 566 -14.05 -3.78 8.42
CA SER A 566 -13.28 -3.66 7.17
C SER A 566 -11.93 -2.97 7.35
N TYR A 567 -11.85 -1.95 8.21
CA TYR A 567 -10.59 -1.28 8.54
C TYR A 567 -9.57 -2.24 9.21
N GLY A 568 -10.00 -2.97 10.23
CA GLY A 568 -9.15 -3.97 10.88
C GLY A 568 -8.76 -5.09 9.92
N ILE A 569 -9.71 -5.65 9.17
CA ILE A 569 -9.44 -6.70 8.18
C ILE A 569 -8.41 -6.20 7.14
N TYR A 570 -8.58 -4.96 6.66
CA TYR A 570 -7.65 -4.34 5.73
C TYR A 570 -6.25 -4.15 6.35
N LEU A 571 -6.12 -3.85 7.64
CA LEU A 571 -4.81 -3.79 8.30
C LEU A 571 -4.14 -5.16 8.40
N TRP A 572 -4.89 -6.18 8.85
CA TRP A 572 -4.34 -7.49 9.21
C TRP A 572 -4.11 -8.41 8.01
N HIS A 573 -4.89 -8.29 6.93
CA HIS A 573 -4.85 -9.29 5.85
C HIS A 573 -3.46 -9.42 5.22
N TRP A 574 -2.84 -8.33 4.80
CA TRP A 574 -1.57 -8.38 4.06
C TRP A 574 -0.41 -8.94 4.91
N PRO A 575 -0.11 -8.43 6.13
CA PRO A 575 0.91 -9.04 6.98
C PRO A 575 0.69 -10.53 7.22
N MET A 576 -0.56 -10.96 7.45
CA MET A 576 -0.87 -12.37 7.66
C MET A 576 -0.63 -13.20 6.38
N LEU A 577 -1.05 -12.71 5.21
CA LEU A 577 -0.76 -13.40 3.94
C LEU A 577 0.75 -13.53 3.71
N VAL A 578 1.52 -12.48 3.98
CA VAL A 578 2.99 -12.52 3.87
C VAL A 578 3.59 -13.57 4.80
N PHE A 579 3.17 -13.61 6.07
CA PHE A 579 3.61 -14.67 6.99
C PHE A 579 3.22 -16.06 6.51
N GLY A 580 2.03 -16.24 5.94
CA GLY A 580 1.58 -17.52 5.41
C GLY A 580 2.46 -18.03 4.26
N ARG A 581 2.82 -17.14 3.34
CA ARG A 581 3.68 -17.46 2.19
C ARG A 581 5.11 -17.81 2.61
N ILE A 582 5.61 -17.18 3.67
CA ILE A 582 6.93 -17.48 4.23
C ILE A 582 6.92 -18.81 5.01
N LEU A 583 5.92 -19.01 5.87
CA LEU A 583 5.83 -20.20 6.72
C LEU A 583 5.47 -21.46 5.94
N ILE A 584 4.70 -21.33 4.86
CA ILE A 584 4.28 -22.42 3.99
C ILE A 584 4.57 -22.03 2.53
N PRO A 585 5.83 -22.12 2.08
CA PRO A 585 6.21 -21.78 0.72
C PRO A 585 5.48 -22.65 -0.28
N THR A 586 4.79 -22.01 -1.22
CA THR A 586 4.00 -22.65 -2.27
C THR A 586 4.16 -21.84 -3.54
N ALA A 587 4.19 -22.51 -4.70
CA ALA A 587 4.23 -21.81 -5.98
C ALA A 587 2.97 -20.93 -6.13
N LEU A 588 3.17 -19.65 -6.44
CA LEU A 588 2.09 -18.68 -6.53
C LEU A 588 1.05 -19.09 -7.58
N GLY A 589 -0.23 -18.86 -7.29
CA GLY A 589 -1.33 -19.23 -8.20
C GLY A 589 -1.71 -20.71 -8.22
N THR A 590 -1.01 -21.58 -7.48
CA THR A 590 -1.43 -22.97 -7.29
C THR A 590 -2.62 -23.09 -6.33
N PRO A 591 -3.45 -24.16 -6.41
CA PRO A 591 -4.52 -24.40 -5.44
C PRO A 591 -4.01 -24.46 -3.98
N GLN A 592 -2.79 -24.95 -3.78
CA GLN A 592 -2.12 -25.00 -2.48
C GLN A 592 -1.82 -23.59 -1.96
N ASN A 593 -1.27 -22.72 -2.81
CA ASN A 593 -1.02 -21.32 -2.46
C ASN A 593 -2.32 -20.59 -2.09
N VAL A 594 -3.39 -20.76 -2.88
CA VAL A 594 -4.71 -20.20 -2.58
C VAL A 594 -5.25 -20.72 -1.25
N ALA A 595 -5.04 -21.99 -0.91
CA ALA A 595 -5.46 -22.55 0.36
C ALA A 595 -4.71 -21.96 1.56
N VAL A 596 -3.38 -21.76 1.42
CA VAL A 596 -2.55 -21.08 2.44
C VAL A 596 -3.02 -19.64 2.61
N ASP A 597 -3.15 -18.89 1.52
CA ASP A 597 -3.62 -17.50 1.56
C ASP A 597 -5.04 -17.39 2.14
N ALA A 598 -5.95 -18.31 1.81
CA ALA A 598 -7.29 -18.35 2.39
C ALA A 598 -7.28 -18.64 3.91
N LEU A 599 -6.38 -19.52 4.37
CA LEU A 599 -6.20 -19.79 5.81
C LEU A 599 -5.70 -18.53 6.53
N PHE A 600 -4.68 -17.87 6.02
CA PHE A 600 -4.13 -16.66 6.64
C PHE A 600 -5.06 -15.45 6.50
N ALA A 601 -5.87 -15.40 5.46
CA ALA A 601 -7.00 -14.48 5.37
C ALA A 601 -8.00 -14.75 6.51
N LEU A 602 -8.40 -16.00 6.77
CA LEU A 602 -9.28 -16.34 7.90
C LEU A 602 -8.67 -15.92 9.25
N ILE A 603 -7.37 -16.12 9.45
CA ILE A 603 -6.64 -15.64 10.63
C ILE A 603 -6.77 -14.12 10.76
N SER A 604 -6.66 -13.38 9.65
CA SER A 604 -6.85 -11.91 9.65
C SER A 604 -8.25 -11.47 10.07
N PHE A 605 -9.31 -12.23 9.73
CA PHE A 605 -10.67 -11.96 10.20
C PHE A 605 -10.80 -12.15 11.71
N VAL A 606 -10.18 -13.21 12.24
CA VAL A 606 -10.15 -13.48 13.68
C VAL A 606 -9.36 -12.38 14.40
N ALA A 607 -8.16 -12.04 13.92
CA ALA A 607 -7.32 -10.97 14.48
C ALA A 607 -8.06 -9.62 14.46
N ALA A 608 -8.72 -9.28 13.36
CA ALA A 608 -9.53 -8.07 13.25
C ALA A 608 -10.72 -8.05 14.22
N ASP A 609 -11.42 -9.17 14.42
CA ASP A 609 -12.54 -9.23 15.37
C ASP A 609 -12.07 -9.14 16.83
N LEU A 610 -10.95 -9.78 17.17
CA LEU A 610 -10.34 -9.67 18.51
C LEU A 610 -9.84 -8.25 18.76
N SER A 611 -9.12 -7.65 17.81
CA SER A 611 -8.71 -6.24 17.81
C SER A 611 -9.90 -5.32 18.04
N TYR A 612 -10.97 -5.52 17.26
CA TYR A 612 -12.17 -4.70 17.33
C TYR A 612 -12.83 -4.75 18.71
N ARG A 613 -13.02 -5.95 19.26
CA ARG A 613 -13.75 -6.15 20.53
C ARG A 613 -12.95 -5.71 21.75
N PHE A 614 -11.66 -6.03 21.80
CA PHE A 614 -10.85 -5.91 23.01
C PHE A 614 -9.99 -4.65 23.05
N VAL A 615 -9.71 -4.04 21.90
CA VAL A 615 -8.86 -2.84 21.81
C VAL A 615 -9.65 -1.68 21.23
N GLU A 616 -10.16 -1.79 20.00
CA GLU A 616 -10.77 -0.64 19.33
C GLU A 616 -12.03 -0.14 20.02
N GLU A 617 -12.97 -1.02 20.37
CA GLU A 617 -14.26 -0.64 20.94
C GLU A 617 -14.15 0.03 22.32
N PRO A 618 -13.34 -0.47 23.28
CA PRO A 618 -13.06 0.24 24.53
C PRO A 618 -12.46 1.64 24.30
N LEU A 619 -11.40 1.74 23.48
CA LEU A 619 -10.74 3.01 23.18
C LEU A 619 -11.65 4.00 22.44
N ARG A 620 -12.58 3.48 21.62
CA ARG A 620 -13.60 4.28 20.93
C ARG A 620 -14.66 4.84 21.87
N LYS A 621 -15.12 4.06 22.84
CA LYS A 621 -16.17 4.43 23.81
C LYS A 621 -15.65 5.31 24.93
N ASP A 622 -14.59 4.86 25.61
CA ASP A 622 -14.06 5.51 26.81
C ASP A 622 -13.04 6.62 26.47
N GLY A 623 -12.40 6.53 25.29
CA GLY A 623 -11.31 7.39 24.90
C GLY A 623 -9.95 6.95 25.46
N PHE A 624 -8.87 7.47 24.88
CA PHE A 624 -7.50 7.05 25.19
C PHE A 624 -7.13 7.18 26.68
N ILE A 625 -7.39 8.34 27.28
CA ILE A 625 -6.99 8.65 28.66
C ILE A 625 -7.71 7.73 29.65
N GLU A 626 -9.02 7.59 29.51
CA GLU A 626 -9.82 6.79 30.43
C GLU A 626 -9.55 5.28 30.28
N SER A 627 -9.35 4.82 29.04
CA SER A 627 -8.94 3.42 28.79
C SER A 627 -7.59 3.11 29.42
N LEU A 628 -6.63 4.05 29.35
CA LEU A 628 -5.33 3.89 29.97
C LEU A 628 -5.42 3.87 31.50
N LYS A 629 -6.23 4.75 32.12
CA LYS A 629 -6.48 4.72 33.56
C LYS A 629 -7.06 3.37 34.00
N LYS A 630 -8.11 2.90 33.32
CA LYS A 630 -8.69 1.57 33.60
C LYS A 630 -7.68 0.43 33.47
N LEU A 631 -6.75 0.51 32.52
CA LEU A 631 -5.68 -0.48 32.39
C LEU A 631 -4.70 -0.41 33.58
N ILE A 632 -4.30 0.80 33.99
CA ILE A 632 -3.41 1.02 35.15
C ILE A 632 -4.07 0.56 36.45
N ASP A 633 -5.35 0.89 36.66
CA ASP A 633 -6.09 0.52 37.87
C ASP A 633 -6.22 -1.00 37.97
N ARG A 634 -6.56 -1.70 36.87
CA ARG A 634 -6.55 -3.16 36.82
C ARG A 634 -5.17 -3.76 37.13
N ALA A 635 -4.10 -3.14 36.62
CA ALA A 635 -2.74 -3.59 36.89
C ALA A 635 -2.33 -3.40 38.36
N ARG A 636 -2.89 -2.41 39.05
CA ARG A 636 -2.67 -2.23 40.50
C ARG A 636 -3.46 -3.25 41.31
N GLU A 637 -4.71 -3.49 40.92
CA GLU A 637 -5.72 -4.21 41.69
C GLU A 637 -5.67 -5.75 41.58
N GLY A 638 -5.04 -6.33 40.55
CA GLY A 638 -5.05 -7.80 40.40
C GLY A 638 -3.96 -8.40 39.51
N VAL A 639 -3.72 -9.71 39.70
CA VAL A 639 -2.71 -10.50 38.97
C VAL A 639 -2.97 -10.48 37.46
N VAL A 640 -4.24 -10.59 37.05
CA VAL A 640 -4.62 -10.55 35.63
C VAL A 640 -4.26 -9.22 34.97
N GLY A 641 -4.50 -8.08 35.65
CA GLY A 641 -4.15 -6.78 35.13
C GLY A 641 -2.63 -6.58 35.05
N ARG A 642 -1.86 -7.11 36.01
CA ARG A 642 -0.39 -7.09 35.96
C ARG A 642 0.13 -7.91 34.78
N ALA A 643 -0.45 -9.10 34.56
CA ALA A 643 -0.10 -9.94 33.40
C ALA A 643 -0.40 -9.22 32.08
N GLN A 644 -1.58 -8.59 31.95
CA GLN A 644 -1.94 -7.80 30.77
C GLN A 644 -0.97 -6.64 30.53
N ALA A 645 -0.67 -5.85 31.56
CA ALA A 645 0.29 -4.75 31.46
C ALA A 645 1.70 -5.25 31.11
N GLY A 646 2.13 -6.38 31.69
CA GLY A 646 3.39 -7.06 31.36
C GLY A 646 3.45 -7.48 29.90
N VAL A 647 2.41 -8.13 29.37
CA VAL A 647 2.32 -8.52 27.95
C VAL A 647 2.39 -7.28 27.04
N CYS A 648 1.66 -6.21 27.35
CA CYS A 648 1.74 -4.97 26.58
C CYS A 648 3.17 -4.38 26.60
N ALA A 649 3.82 -4.33 27.76
CA ALA A 649 5.18 -3.84 27.88
C ALA A 649 6.17 -4.69 27.08
N VAL A 650 6.06 -6.03 27.16
CA VAL A 650 6.91 -6.96 26.40
C VAL A 650 6.72 -6.76 24.89
N ILE A 651 5.49 -6.64 24.40
CA ILE A 651 5.23 -6.43 22.97
C ILE A 651 5.81 -5.09 22.49
N ILE A 652 5.67 -4.01 23.28
CA ILE A 652 6.24 -2.71 22.96
C ILE A 652 7.77 -2.80 22.91
N ILE A 653 8.40 -3.38 23.92
CA ILE A 653 9.86 -3.56 23.98
C ILE A 653 10.33 -4.42 22.81
N ALA A 654 9.67 -5.54 22.54
CA ALA A 654 9.98 -6.42 21.41
C ALA A 654 9.89 -5.66 20.09
N THR A 655 8.86 -4.83 19.90
CA THR A 655 8.73 -4.01 18.69
C THR A 655 9.89 -3.03 18.54
N VAL A 656 10.23 -2.31 19.62
CA VAL A 656 11.35 -1.35 19.60
C VAL A 656 12.66 -2.06 19.31
N VAL A 657 12.92 -3.21 19.95
CA VAL A 657 14.11 -4.03 19.73
C VAL A 657 14.14 -4.52 18.29
N SER A 658 13.07 -5.12 17.78
CA SER A 658 12.98 -5.62 16.40
C SER A 658 13.20 -4.53 15.35
N VAL A 659 12.74 -3.30 15.58
CA VAL A 659 13.04 -2.17 14.69
C VAL A 659 14.51 -1.72 14.81
N ALA A 660 15.04 -1.66 16.03
CA ALA A 660 16.41 -1.23 16.29
C ALA A 660 17.47 -2.25 15.82
N THR A 661 17.14 -3.53 15.82
CA THR A 661 18.00 -4.63 15.35
C THR A 661 17.58 -5.15 13.98
N ALA A 662 16.70 -4.42 13.27
CA ALA A 662 16.30 -4.79 11.93
C ALA A 662 17.54 -4.78 11.02
N PRO A 663 17.73 -5.80 10.17
CA PRO A 663 18.88 -5.85 9.28
C PRO A 663 18.80 -4.72 8.25
N GLU A 664 19.95 -4.12 7.91
CA GLU A 664 20.03 -3.11 6.84
C GLU A 664 19.98 -3.76 5.45
N LYS A 665 20.46 -5.00 5.34
CA LYS A 665 20.56 -5.80 4.12
C LYS A 665 20.04 -7.21 4.38
N THR A 666 19.50 -7.86 3.36
CA THR A 666 19.05 -9.25 3.48
C THR A 666 20.25 -10.18 3.72
N GLN A 667 20.01 -11.37 4.31
CA GLN A 667 21.06 -12.37 4.47
C GLN A 667 21.69 -12.77 3.13
N LEU A 668 20.88 -12.87 2.08
CA LEU A 668 21.37 -13.15 0.73
C LEU A 668 22.32 -12.05 0.24
N GLN A 669 21.97 -10.78 0.44
CA GLN A 669 22.83 -9.67 0.05
C GLN A 669 24.15 -9.67 0.85
N LEU A 670 24.09 -9.95 2.15
CA LEU A 670 25.29 -10.07 2.98
C LEU A 670 26.18 -11.23 2.54
N GLN A 671 25.60 -12.37 2.13
CA GLN A 671 26.35 -13.50 1.61
C GLN A 671 27.09 -13.14 0.30
N ILE A 672 26.39 -12.47 -0.63
CA ILE A 672 26.99 -11.99 -1.87
C ILE A 672 28.15 -11.02 -1.57
N GLU A 673 27.96 -10.06 -0.67
CA GLU A 673 29.01 -9.09 -0.30
C GLU A 673 30.21 -9.75 0.42
N GLN A 674 29.97 -10.78 1.23
CA GLN A 674 31.03 -11.54 1.88
C GLN A 674 31.82 -12.38 0.86
N GLN A 675 31.14 -13.02 -0.08
CA GLN A 675 31.77 -13.75 -1.18
C GLN A 675 32.64 -12.80 -2.03
N GLN A 676 32.12 -11.62 -2.36
CA GLN A 676 32.89 -10.56 -3.04
C GLN A 676 34.14 -10.16 -2.26
N ALA A 677 34.01 -9.88 -0.95
CA ALA A 677 35.14 -9.45 -0.13
C ALA A 677 36.22 -10.54 0.01
N GLN A 678 35.82 -11.80 0.13
CA GLN A 678 36.75 -12.93 0.15
C GLN A 678 37.49 -13.06 -1.17
N GLN A 679 36.79 -12.95 -2.30
CA GLN A 679 37.40 -13.00 -3.62
C GLN A 679 38.33 -11.80 -3.86
N ALA A 680 37.99 -10.60 -3.36
CA ALA A 680 38.86 -9.42 -3.41
C ALA A 680 40.16 -9.66 -2.63
N HIS A 681 40.05 -10.22 -1.42
CA HIS A 681 41.21 -10.55 -0.59
C HIS A 681 42.10 -11.61 -1.25
N GLN A 682 41.52 -12.65 -1.84
CA GLN A 682 42.28 -13.67 -2.58
C GLN A 682 42.98 -13.07 -3.81
N ALA A 683 42.32 -12.17 -4.54
CA ALA A 683 42.94 -11.46 -5.66
C ALA A 683 44.12 -10.58 -5.21
N GLN A 684 43.99 -9.89 -4.07
CA GLN A 684 45.06 -9.08 -3.50
C GLN A 684 46.22 -9.92 -2.95
N GLU A 685 45.96 -11.05 -2.29
CA GLU A 685 46.98 -11.99 -1.82
C GLU A 685 47.74 -12.62 -2.99
N ALA A 686 47.04 -12.98 -4.08
CA ALA A 686 47.66 -13.45 -5.30
C ALA A 686 48.59 -12.39 -5.91
N GLN A 687 48.17 -11.12 -5.94
CA GLN A 687 49.01 -10.00 -6.39
C GLN A 687 50.21 -9.74 -5.47
N GLN A 688 50.04 -9.81 -4.15
CA GLN A 688 51.14 -9.65 -3.19
C GLN A 688 52.16 -10.79 -3.25
N ASN A 689 51.71 -12.02 -3.40
CA ASN A 689 52.59 -13.18 -3.55
C ASN A 689 53.38 -13.14 -4.86
N GLN A 690 52.80 -12.59 -5.94
CA GLN A 690 53.54 -12.30 -7.17
C GLN A 690 54.62 -11.22 -6.94
N THR A 691 54.29 -10.14 -6.22
CA THR A 691 55.23 -9.04 -5.93
C THR A 691 56.39 -9.46 -5.01
N ALA A 692 56.17 -10.39 -4.08
CA ALA A 692 57.22 -10.93 -3.20
C ALA A 692 58.16 -11.94 -3.90
N SER A 693 57.79 -12.40 -5.10
CA SER A 693 58.55 -13.36 -5.90
C SER A 693 59.51 -12.69 -6.90
N GLU A 694 59.47 -11.36 -7.03
CA GLU A 694 60.24 -10.59 -7.99
C GLU A 694 61.50 -9.95 -7.37
N ASP A 695 62.57 -10.76 -7.22
CA ASP A 695 63.96 -10.26 -7.32
C ASP A 695 64.61 -10.75 -8.63
N GLY A 696 63.78 -11.03 -9.65
CA GLY A 696 64.23 -11.47 -10.96
C GLY A 696 63.15 -11.27 -12.01
N SER A 697 63.44 -10.38 -12.97
CA SER A 697 62.69 -10.04 -14.18
C SER A 697 61.29 -9.44 -13.99
N GLN A 698 61.19 -8.16 -14.38
CA GLN A 698 59.94 -7.45 -14.60
C GLN A 698 59.05 -8.18 -15.60
N GLU A 699 57.90 -8.67 -15.14
CA GLU A 699 56.69 -8.73 -15.96
C GLU A 699 55.59 -7.97 -15.22
N SER A 700 55.24 -6.81 -15.78
CA SER A 700 54.09 -6.00 -15.38
C SER A 700 52.87 -6.89 -15.10
N SER A 701 52.34 -6.80 -13.89
CA SER A 701 51.04 -7.32 -13.44
C SER A 701 50.02 -7.41 -14.57
N ALA A 702 49.89 -8.59 -15.16
CA ALA A 702 48.81 -8.90 -16.06
C ALA A 702 47.72 -9.57 -15.23
N ILE A 703 46.51 -8.99 -15.27
CA ILE A 703 45.27 -9.78 -15.39
C ILE A 703 45.65 -11.03 -16.22
N PRO A 704 45.34 -12.29 -15.81
CA PRO A 704 45.79 -13.48 -16.54
C PRO A 704 45.64 -13.19 -18.03
N ASN A 705 46.80 -13.13 -18.71
CA ASN A 705 47.00 -12.39 -19.96
C ASN A 705 45.76 -12.50 -20.85
N TYR A 706 45.30 -11.41 -21.47
CA TYR A 706 44.37 -11.51 -22.60
C TYR A 706 44.97 -12.53 -23.57
N ASP A 707 44.44 -13.74 -23.51
CA ASP A 707 44.78 -14.82 -24.41
C ASP A 707 43.47 -15.09 -25.13
N GLU A 708 43.35 -14.48 -26.31
CA GLU A 708 42.22 -14.66 -27.21
C GLU A 708 41.98 -16.15 -27.50
N ALA A 709 43.03 -16.99 -27.40
CA ALA A 709 42.91 -18.45 -27.51
C ALA A 709 42.22 -19.12 -26.31
N GLN A 710 42.18 -18.47 -25.14
CA GLN A 710 41.50 -18.94 -23.91
C GLN A 710 40.06 -18.42 -23.79
N MET A 711 39.62 -17.48 -24.64
CA MET A 711 38.26 -16.93 -24.64
C MET A 711 37.32 -17.67 -25.61
N THR A 712 37.43 -18.98 -25.70
CA THR A 712 36.56 -19.80 -26.56
C THR A 712 35.86 -20.89 -25.76
N GLY A 713 34.59 -21.13 -26.06
CA GLY A 713 33.80 -22.15 -25.37
C GLY A 713 33.49 -21.79 -23.92
N ILE A 714 33.05 -22.80 -23.16
CA ILE A 714 32.53 -22.63 -21.80
C ILE A 714 33.68 -22.33 -20.83
N PRO A 715 33.72 -21.13 -20.21
CA PRO A 715 34.79 -20.75 -19.30
C PRO A 715 34.66 -21.44 -17.93
N GLU A 716 35.79 -21.57 -17.23
CA GLU A 716 35.81 -21.96 -15.81
C GLU A 716 35.20 -20.84 -14.96
N GLY A 717 34.41 -21.19 -13.93
CA GLY A 717 33.69 -20.22 -13.11
C GLY A 717 34.60 -19.19 -12.44
N GLU A 718 35.80 -19.59 -12.02
CA GLU A 718 36.82 -18.70 -11.46
C GLU A 718 37.27 -17.56 -12.41
N THR A 719 36.95 -17.65 -13.69
CA THR A 719 37.25 -16.61 -14.69
C THR A 719 36.04 -15.71 -15.00
N ILE A 720 34.89 -15.96 -14.38
CA ILE A 720 33.62 -15.27 -14.63
C ILE A 720 33.30 -14.29 -13.51
N THR A 721 32.86 -13.08 -13.88
CA THR A 721 32.19 -12.14 -12.99
C THR A 721 30.79 -11.82 -13.54
N ALA A 722 29.74 -12.15 -12.79
CA ALA A 722 28.37 -11.78 -13.11
C ALA A 722 27.95 -10.49 -12.41
N ILE A 723 27.56 -9.49 -13.16
CA ILE A 723 27.25 -8.14 -12.71
C ILE A 723 25.80 -7.83 -13.06
N GLY A 724 24.96 -7.48 -12.09
CA GLY A 724 23.56 -7.23 -12.43
C GLY A 724 22.61 -6.85 -11.32
N ASP A 725 21.31 -6.99 -11.62
CA ASP A 725 20.21 -6.64 -10.75
C ASP A 725 19.59 -7.85 -10.00
N SER A 726 18.26 -7.88 -9.85
CA SER A 726 17.52 -8.95 -9.20
C SER A 726 17.60 -10.29 -9.93
N LEU A 727 17.87 -10.30 -11.25
CA LEU A 727 17.99 -11.55 -11.99
C LEU A 727 19.34 -12.22 -11.73
N ILE A 728 20.47 -11.51 -11.78
CA ILE A 728 21.75 -12.14 -11.38
C ILE A 728 21.73 -12.57 -9.92
N SER A 729 21.24 -11.71 -9.01
CA SER A 729 21.20 -12.07 -7.58
C SER A 729 20.23 -13.21 -7.29
N GLY A 730 19.05 -13.24 -7.92
CA GLY A 730 18.04 -14.29 -7.78
C GLY A 730 18.43 -15.63 -8.41
N ASN A 731 19.29 -15.62 -9.42
CA ASN A 731 19.80 -16.82 -10.10
C ASN A 731 21.22 -17.24 -9.64
N SER A 732 21.79 -16.56 -8.63
CA SER A 732 23.17 -16.77 -8.16
C SER A 732 23.48 -18.23 -7.81
N ILE A 733 22.55 -18.93 -7.14
CA ILE A 733 22.72 -20.35 -6.80
C ILE A 733 22.88 -21.20 -8.06
N GLY A 734 22.04 -20.98 -9.08
CA GLY A 734 22.14 -21.73 -10.34
C GLY A 734 23.44 -21.44 -11.09
N PHE A 735 23.91 -20.18 -11.06
CA PHE A 735 25.20 -19.81 -11.62
C PHE A 735 26.36 -20.45 -10.87
N GLU A 736 26.33 -20.52 -9.54
CA GLU A 736 27.38 -21.17 -8.74
C GLU A 736 27.39 -22.70 -8.95
N GLU A 737 26.23 -23.33 -9.12
CA GLU A 737 26.14 -24.77 -9.43
C GLU A 737 26.71 -25.11 -10.82
N GLU A 738 26.53 -24.23 -11.80
CA GLU A 738 27.02 -24.45 -13.18
C GLU A 738 28.47 -23.98 -13.37
N PHE A 739 28.84 -22.89 -12.73
CA PHE A 739 30.13 -22.22 -12.84
C PHE A 739 30.75 -22.04 -11.45
N GLU A 740 31.22 -23.15 -10.88
CA GLU A 740 31.86 -23.16 -9.56
C GLU A 740 32.98 -22.10 -9.47
N GLY A 741 32.92 -21.26 -8.43
CA GLY A 741 33.92 -20.20 -8.21
C GLY A 741 33.64 -18.88 -8.92
N ILE A 742 32.47 -18.71 -9.56
CA ILE A 742 32.01 -17.45 -10.15
C ILE A 742 31.99 -16.29 -9.13
N ASN A 743 32.30 -15.08 -9.59
CA ASN A 743 32.15 -13.87 -8.79
C ASN A 743 30.82 -13.19 -9.13
N PHE A 744 30.13 -12.66 -8.13
CA PHE A 744 28.91 -11.88 -8.32
C PHE A 744 29.12 -10.45 -7.88
N LEU A 745 28.85 -9.48 -8.74
CA LEU A 745 28.65 -8.07 -8.40
C LEU A 745 27.18 -7.73 -8.68
N ALA A 746 26.25 -8.20 -7.85
CA ALA A 746 24.82 -8.04 -8.07
C ALA A 746 24.04 -7.55 -6.83
N GLU A 747 23.02 -6.72 -7.05
CA GLU A 747 22.09 -6.25 -6.02
C GLU A 747 20.66 -6.15 -6.59
N PRO A 748 19.61 -6.56 -5.83
CA PRO A 748 18.25 -6.66 -6.36
C PRO A 748 17.70 -5.41 -7.06
N SER A 749 18.00 -4.22 -6.54
CA SER A 749 17.45 -2.96 -7.06
C SER A 749 18.40 -2.20 -7.99
N ARG A 750 19.55 -2.79 -8.38
CA ARG A 750 20.62 -2.07 -9.06
C ARG A 750 20.19 -1.58 -10.45
N GLN A 751 20.54 -0.35 -10.77
CA GLN A 751 20.25 0.30 -12.07
C GLN A 751 21.54 0.51 -12.88
N TRP A 752 21.41 0.73 -14.19
CA TRP A 752 22.54 0.96 -15.11
C TRP A 752 23.55 2.00 -14.62
N ALA A 753 23.09 3.17 -14.17
CA ALA A 753 23.99 4.23 -13.68
C ALA A 753 24.82 3.79 -12.46
N GLN A 754 24.25 2.98 -11.57
CA GLN A 754 24.97 2.42 -10.42
C GLN A 754 25.93 1.30 -10.85
N GLY A 755 25.58 0.57 -11.92
CA GLY A 755 26.43 -0.48 -12.50
C GLY A 755 27.77 0.06 -12.99
N VAL A 756 27.80 1.25 -13.58
CA VAL A 756 29.03 1.92 -14.04
C VAL A 756 30.03 2.08 -12.87
N ASP A 757 29.58 2.62 -11.74
CA ASP A 757 30.43 2.83 -10.58
C ASP A 757 30.95 1.50 -9.99
N VAL A 758 30.08 0.48 -9.96
CA VAL A 758 30.44 -0.88 -9.52
C VAL A 758 31.51 -1.50 -10.41
N VAL A 759 31.40 -1.35 -11.74
CA VAL A 759 32.39 -1.87 -12.68
C VAL A 759 33.74 -1.15 -12.50
N LYS A 760 33.75 0.18 -12.36
CA LYS A 760 34.97 0.95 -12.14
C LYS A 760 35.71 0.47 -10.88
N VAL A 761 35.00 0.44 -9.75
CA VAL A 761 35.55 -0.03 -8.47
C VAL A 761 35.95 -1.50 -8.55
N GLY A 762 35.15 -2.34 -9.20
CA GLY A 762 35.42 -3.75 -9.36
C GLY A 762 36.66 -4.05 -10.20
N ILE A 763 36.92 -3.27 -11.26
CA ILE A 763 38.16 -3.38 -12.04
C ILE A 763 39.36 -2.98 -11.20
N GLU A 764 39.29 -1.85 -10.49
CA GLU A 764 40.36 -1.36 -9.60
C GLU A 764 40.72 -2.37 -8.50
N GLN A 765 39.72 -3.11 -8.00
CA GLN A 765 39.88 -4.12 -6.95
C GLN A 765 40.22 -5.53 -7.48
N GLY A 766 40.33 -5.72 -8.80
CA GLY A 766 40.57 -7.04 -9.40
C GLY A 766 39.38 -7.99 -9.29
N LEU A 767 38.17 -7.49 -9.04
CA LEU A 767 36.93 -8.26 -8.94
C LEU A 767 36.30 -8.56 -10.30
N VAL A 768 36.56 -7.73 -11.32
CA VAL A 768 36.02 -7.93 -12.67
C VAL A 768 37.02 -8.74 -13.52
N ARG A 769 36.65 -10.01 -13.74
CA ARG A 769 37.44 -11.03 -14.43
C ARG A 769 37.31 -10.94 -15.96
N GLN A 770 37.83 -11.94 -16.68
CA GLN A 770 37.93 -11.95 -18.14
C GLN A 770 36.60 -12.23 -18.85
N ASN A 771 35.75 -13.08 -18.26
CA ASN A 771 34.41 -13.35 -18.74
C ASN A 771 33.41 -12.58 -17.88
N VAL A 772 32.61 -11.72 -18.48
CA VAL A 772 31.69 -10.85 -17.74
C VAL A 772 30.27 -11.13 -18.19
N ILE A 773 29.39 -11.51 -17.27
CA ILE A 773 27.95 -11.56 -17.51
C ILE A 773 27.35 -10.25 -17.01
N VAL A 774 26.56 -9.58 -17.85
CA VAL A 774 25.90 -8.32 -17.53
C VAL A 774 24.40 -8.48 -17.71
N ASP A 775 23.64 -8.25 -16.65
CA ASP A 775 22.17 -8.21 -16.72
C ASP A 775 21.60 -7.09 -15.84
N PHE A 776 21.08 -6.07 -16.51
CA PHE A 776 20.51 -4.88 -15.89
C PHE A 776 19.24 -4.46 -16.63
N GLY A 777 18.36 -3.82 -15.89
CA GLY A 777 17.17 -3.17 -16.45
C GLY A 777 15.89 -3.96 -16.22
N THR A 778 15.93 -5.05 -15.45
CA THR A 778 14.72 -5.78 -15.03
C THR A 778 13.69 -4.84 -14.42
N ASN A 779 14.14 -3.90 -13.57
CA ASN A 779 13.28 -3.03 -12.77
C ASN A 779 13.01 -1.64 -13.37
N GLY A 780 13.59 -1.33 -14.53
CA GLY A 780 13.49 0.02 -15.10
C GLY A 780 13.98 0.22 -16.54
N GLY A 781 14.46 -0.82 -17.19
CA GLY A 781 15.03 -0.78 -18.54
C GLY A 781 16.31 0.03 -18.65
N ALA A 782 16.83 0.11 -19.87
CA ALA A 782 17.93 1.00 -20.22
C ALA A 782 17.40 2.38 -20.65
N LYS A 783 17.06 3.22 -19.66
CA LYS A 783 16.50 4.57 -19.91
C LYS A 783 17.49 5.53 -20.56
N ASP A 784 18.79 5.28 -20.37
CA ASP A 784 19.88 6.10 -20.86
C ASP A 784 20.91 5.21 -21.57
N GLU A 785 20.95 5.29 -22.89
CA GLU A 785 21.95 4.59 -23.73
C GLU A 785 23.38 4.97 -23.33
N ALA A 786 23.61 6.19 -22.85
CA ALA A 786 24.94 6.63 -22.44
C ALA A 786 25.49 5.81 -21.27
N ALA A 787 24.63 5.46 -20.30
CA ALA A 787 25.05 4.65 -19.15
C ALA A 787 25.40 3.21 -19.54
N VAL A 788 24.68 2.62 -20.51
CA VAL A 788 24.98 1.27 -21.02
C VAL A 788 26.31 1.28 -21.76
N ARG A 789 26.53 2.27 -22.64
CA ARG A 789 27.80 2.44 -23.37
C ARG A 789 28.95 2.70 -22.42
N GLU A 790 28.80 3.59 -21.46
CA GLU A 790 29.84 3.88 -20.47
C GLU A 790 30.24 2.61 -19.71
N LEU A 791 29.28 1.75 -19.35
CA LEU A 791 29.58 0.47 -18.71
C LEU A 791 30.40 -0.45 -19.63
N LEU A 792 29.97 -0.64 -20.87
CA LEU A 792 30.67 -1.48 -21.85
C LEU A 792 32.07 -0.93 -22.18
N ASP A 793 32.20 0.37 -22.37
CA ASP A 793 33.47 1.06 -22.59
C ASP A 793 34.41 0.91 -21.39
N THR A 794 33.87 0.95 -20.17
CA THR A 794 34.65 0.74 -18.93
C THR A 794 35.13 -0.71 -18.80
N LEU A 795 34.32 -1.69 -19.20
CA LEU A 795 34.74 -3.10 -19.25
C LEU A 795 35.86 -3.33 -20.27
N GLY A 796 35.87 -2.54 -21.35
CA GLY A 796 36.93 -2.52 -22.35
C GLY A 796 36.85 -3.67 -23.36
N PRO A 797 37.69 -3.64 -24.40
CA PRO A 797 37.68 -4.63 -25.48
C PRO A 797 38.32 -5.98 -25.10
N ASP A 798 39.13 -6.01 -24.04
CA ASP A 798 39.92 -7.18 -23.66
C ASP A 798 39.12 -8.21 -22.83
N ARG A 799 37.80 -8.05 -22.72
CA ARG A 799 36.92 -8.95 -21.95
C ARG A 799 35.83 -9.52 -22.85
N ARG A 800 35.46 -10.78 -22.64
CA ARG A 800 34.28 -11.39 -23.28
C ARG A 800 33.05 -11.06 -22.45
N ILE A 801 32.10 -10.33 -23.04
CA ILE A 801 30.95 -9.78 -22.33
C ILE A 801 29.67 -10.45 -22.83
N LEU A 802 28.95 -11.13 -21.95
CA LEU A 802 27.60 -11.62 -22.21
C LEU A 802 26.60 -10.58 -21.71
N LEU A 803 25.87 -9.96 -22.63
CA LEU A 803 24.82 -8.99 -22.32
C LEU A 803 23.45 -9.67 -22.39
N TYR A 804 22.78 -9.81 -21.26
CA TYR A 804 21.41 -10.32 -21.23
C TYR A 804 20.42 -9.30 -21.76
N ASN A 805 19.48 -9.76 -22.58
CA ASN A 805 18.26 -9.02 -22.82
C ASN A 805 17.20 -9.41 -21.76
N ILE A 806 16.23 -8.53 -21.54
CA ILE A 806 15.33 -8.63 -20.39
C ILE A 806 13.95 -9.17 -20.78
N TYR A 807 13.27 -9.83 -19.84
CA TYR A 807 11.87 -10.21 -19.97
C TYR A 807 11.09 -9.74 -18.75
N SER A 808 10.02 -8.98 -18.98
CA SER A 808 9.03 -8.63 -17.97
C SER A 808 7.75 -8.17 -18.68
N PRO A 809 6.60 -8.07 -18.00
CA PRO A 809 5.38 -7.50 -18.59
C PRO A 809 5.44 -5.96 -18.75
N SER A 810 6.63 -5.36 -18.69
CA SER A 810 6.82 -3.90 -18.69
C SER A 810 7.06 -3.33 -20.09
N SER A 811 6.63 -2.10 -20.34
CA SER A 811 6.71 -1.50 -21.69
C SER A 811 8.12 -1.15 -22.17
N PHE A 812 9.09 -1.04 -21.26
CA PHE A 812 10.47 -0.68 -21.61
C PHE A 812 11.27 -1.84 -22.17
N VAL A 813 10.74 -3.07 -22.09
CA VAL A 813 11.45 -4.29 -22.47
C VAL A 813 11.84 -4.26 -23.95
N ASP A 814 10.89 -3.95 -24.84
CA ASP A 814 11.15 -3.95 -26.28
C ASP A 814 12.23 -2.90 -26.63
N ALA A 815 12.09 -1.67 -26.14
CA ALA A 815 13.07 -0.61 -26.40
C ALA A 815 14.45 -0.91 -25.79
N SER A 816 14.51 -1.52 -24.61
CA SER A 816 15.79 -1.91 -23.98
C SER A 816 16.44 -3.05 -24.75
N ASN A 817 15.67 -4.05 -25.17
CA ASN A 817 16.17 -5.20 -25.92
C ASN A 817 16.62 -4.82 -27.32
N GLU A 818 15.93 -3.89 -27.99
CA GLU A 818 16.39 -3.29 -29.25
C GLU A 818 17.74 -2.57 -29.06
N LEU A 819 17.90 -1.82 -27.97
CA LEU A 819 19.18 -1.19 -27.64
C LEU A 819 20.27 -2.23 -27.36
N TYR A 820 20.00 -3.28 -26.59
CA TYR A 820 20.99 -4.30 -26.28
C TYR A 820 21.42 -5.09 -27.52
N ALA A 821 20.49 -5.42 -28.41
CA ALA A 821 20.80 -6.03 -29.70
C ALA A 821 21.69 -5.12 -30.55
N LYS A 822 21.32 -3.82 -30.66
CA LYS A 822 22.13 -2.82 -31.35
C LYS A 822 23.55 -2.73 -30.78
N LEU A 823 23.71 -2.73 -29.46
CA LEU A 823 25.03 -2.64 -28.82
C LEU A 823 25.85 -3.92 -28.99
N ALA A 824 25.22 -5.10 -28.95
CA ALA A 824 25.91 -6.35 -29.27
C ALA A 824 26.43 -6.39 -30.72
N ASP A 825 25.71 -5.77 -31.67
CA ASP A 825 26.19 -5.63 -33.05
C ASP A 825 27.34 -4.61 -33.20
N GLU A 826 27.39 -3.60 -32.34
CA GLU A 826 28.40 -2.53 -32.37
C GLU A 826 29.72 -2.91 -31.67
N TYR A 827 29.66 -3.71 -30.60
CA TYR A 827 30.81 -4.10 -29.79
C TYR A 827 31.20 -5.56 -30.10
N PRO A 828 32.37 -5.80 -30.73
CA PRO A 828 32.73 -7.14 -31.24
C PRO A 828 32.97 -8.19 -30.14
N ASN A 829 33.22 -7.74 -28.91
CA ASN A 829 33.43 -8.59 -27.73
C ASN A 829 32.17 -8.75 -26.86
N VAL A 830 31.02 -8.24 -27.31
CA VAL A 830 29.72 -8.34 -26.62
C VAL A 830 28.80 -9.33 -27.32
N TYR A 831 28.33 -10.32 -26.58
CA TYR A 831 27.48 -11.39 -27.06
C TYR A 831 26.12 -11.32 -26.37
N LEU A 832 25.04 -11.27 -27.16
CA LEU A 832 23.69 -11.15 -26.62
C LEU A 832 23.18 -12.50 -26.11
N VAL A 833 22.74 -12.55 -24.85
CA VAL A 833 21.99 -13.68 -24.30
C VAL A 833 20.50 -13.38 -24.43
N ASP A 834 19.82 -14.11 -25.33
CA ASP A 834 18.39 -13.90 -25.62
C ASP A 834 17.46 -14.58 -24.60
N TRP A 835 17.53 -14.12 -23.35
CA TRP A 835 16.62 -14.56 -22.31
C TRP A 835 15.17 -14.20 -22.61
N ASN A 836 14.91 -13.08 -23.30
CA ASN A 836 13.58 -12.65 -23.71
C ASN A 836 12.86 -13.74 -24.51
N ALA A 837 13.51 -14.32 -25.52
CA ALA A 837 12.92 -15.39 -26.30
C ALA A 837 12.70 -16.67 -25.47
N VAL A 838 13.64 -17.03 -24.59
CA VAL A 838 13.53 -18.21 -23.71
C VAL A 838 12.32 -18.06 -22.79
N ALA A 839 12.23 -16.96 -22.05
CA ALA A 839 11.16 -16.66 -21.12
C ALA A 839 9.79 -16.54 -21.81
N LYS A 840 9.75 -15.94 -23.01
CA LYS A 840 8.52 -15.79 -23.80
C LYS A 840 7.94 -17.14 -24.26
N ASN A 841 8.79 -18.09 -24.60
CA ASN A 841 8.39 -19.43 -25.04
C ASN A 841 8.10 -20.37 -23.87
N HIS A 842 8.59 -20.05 -22.67
CA HIS A 842 8.42 -20.84 -21.46
C HIS A 842 7.89 -20.01 -20.28
N PRO A 843 6.62 -19.57 -20.31
CA PRO A 843 6.03 -18.80 -19.21
C PRO A 843 6.08 -19.52 -17.86
N GLU A 844 6.15 -20.86 -17.85
CA GLU A 844 6.31 -21.69 -16.66
C GLU A 844 7.68 -21.58 -15.97
N TYR A 845 8.66 -20.98 -16.64
CA TYR A 845 9.96 -20.68 -16.03
C TYR A 845 9.91 -19.45 -15.12
N LEU A 846 8.87 -18.64 -15.24
CA LEU A 846 8.73 -17.39 -14.51
C LEU A 846 7.80 -17.55 -13.31
N ASP A 847 8.09 -16.80 -12.25
CA ASP A 847 7.19 -16.63 -11.12
C ASP A 847 5.95 -15.82 -11.53
N SER A 848 5.02 -15.64 -10.59
CA SER A 848 3.74 -14.97 -10.86
C SER A 848 3.88 -13.50 -11.26
N ASP A 849 5.01 -12.86 -10.99
CA ASP A 849 5.31 -11.51 -11.47
C ASP A 849 5.75 -11.47 -12.94
N ARG A 850 5.87 -12.65 -13.58
CA ARG A 850 6.30 -12.83 -14.98
C ARG A 850 7.64 -12.18 -15.29
N THR A 851 8.52 -12.10 -14.31
CA THR A 851 9.82 -11.42 -14.42
C THR A 851 10.91 -12.26 -13.77
N HIS A 852 10.73 -12.67 -12.52
CA HIS A 852 11.71 -13.51 -11.81
C HIS A 852 11.55 -14.98 -12.14
N THR A 853 12.60 -15.75 -11.90
CA THR A 853 12.70 -17.16 -12.29
C THR A 853 12.25 -18.11 -11.17
N THR A 854 11.40 -19.07 -11.52
CA THR A 854 11.20 -20.29 -10.73
C THR A 854 12.50 -21.10 -10.68
N ILE A 855 12.61 -22.12 -9.83
CA ILE A 855 13.76 -23.05 -9.83
C ILE A 855 14.06 -23.63 -11.24
N LYS A 856 13.02 -23.99 -12.00
CA LYS A 856 13.21 -24.46 -13.38
C LYS A 856 13.70 -23.35 -14.31
N GLY A 857 13.19 -22.14 -14.11
CA GLY A 857 13.64 -20.97 -14.83
C GLY A 857 15.08 -20.57 -14.50
N GLN A 858 15.54 -20.80 -13.27
CA GLN A 858 16.92 -20.53 -12.87
C GLN A 858 17.89 -21.35 -13.71
N ASN A 859 17.64 -22.66 -13.80
CA ASN A 859 18.45 -23.55 -14.64
C ASN A 859 18.41 -23.12 -16.11
N ALA A 860 17.25 -22.69 -16.62
CA ALA A 860 17.12 -22.21 -17.99
C ALA A 860 17.85 -20.87 -18.24
N PHE A 861 17.81 -19.96 -17.25
CA PHE A 861 18.48 -18.67 -17.29
C PHE A 861 20.00 -18.84 -17.37
N VAL A 862 20.55 -19.73 -16.54
CA VAL A 862 21.98 -20.06 -16.51
C VAL A 862 22.39 -20.84 -17.76
N ALA A 863 21.57 -21.78 -18.22
CA ALA A 863 21.81 -22.51 -19.47
C ALA A 863 21.87 -21.59 -20.69
N ALA A 864 21.14 -20.46 -20.68
CA ALA A 864 21.22 -19.46 -21.74
C ALA A 864 22.61 -18.81 -21.81
N ALA A 865 23.20 -18.41 -20.68
CA ALA A 865 24.58 -17.93 -20.64
C ALA A 865 25.56 -19.00 -21.10
N LYS A 866 25.44 -20.22 -20.58
CA LYS A 866 26.31 -21.34 -20.96
C LYS A 866 26.32 -21.59 -22.46
N LYS A 867 25.13 -21.59 -23.08
CA LYS A 867 24.98 -21.76 -24.52
C LYS A 867 25.71 -20.65 -25.29
N VAL A 868 25.54 -19.40 -24.89
CA VAL A 868 26.22 -18.28 -25.57
C VAL A 868 27.73 -18.35 -25.38
N PHE A 869 28.21 -18.71 -24.19
CA PHE A 869 29.63 -18.96 -23.97
C PHE A 869 30.18 -20.08 -24.85
N GLU A 870 29.41 -21.16 -25.06
CA GLU A 870 29.78 -22.26 -25.97
C GLU A 870 29.86 -21.81 -27.44
N GLU A 871 29.01 -20.86 -27.84
CA GLU A 871 28.91 -20.32 -29.21
C GLU A 871 29.90 -19.17 -29.50
N SER A 872 30.40 -18.50 -28.46
CA SER A 872 31.40 -17.43 -28.51
C SER A 872 32.83 -17.96 -28.43
#